data_AF-A0A3B0B0D1-F1
#
_entry.id   AF-A0A3B0B0D1-F1
#
_cell.length_a   1.000
_cell.length_b   1.000
_cell.length_c   1.000
_cell.angle_alpha   90.00
_cell.angle_beta   90.00
_cell.angle_gamma   90.00
#
_symmetry.space_group_name_H-M   'P 1'
#
loop_
_entity.id
_entity.type
_entity.pdbx_description
1 polymer ?
#
loop_
_entity_poly.entity_id
_entity_poly.type
_entity_poly.pdbx_seq_one_letter_code
_entity_poly.pdbx_strand_id
1 'polypeptide(L)'
;MDASRRAFLALAAAAPALALLPVDAAVAQTEASTSTASRPAEGTHGARLTNLSHLRFLLAEVPVATSATHTTFGIESRPTVLAPWTYADTDGAGGYRPVGGGTRDAATGHWTQGAYNADDIARAAIVFIRDWKATGDAQSRDEAKDVLRSLAYLQTTSGPNAGRVVLWQQEDGTLNPSAIPVELPDPSDSAESYWLARTVWAFGEGHAAFRRTDPEFAAFLRTRLHLCLDALARESLSRAGQWVISDGRNLPAWLIAGGADATAEAMLGLAAATEAGDARSKKALQSYGAAVAAMATDPAAGWPFGAVLPWTGSLGFWHAWGAAAPEALARAGALLRQRAWSAAAAADSGRFTPQVLASGGPHNAWAPLPAEAQIAYGAHGRVAGALQSAAKGGEGFRALAGLAAGWFFGANTAGIPVYDPATGVTFDGVETDGRVNRNSGAESTIHGLLTMLLLDANRDVAQIATSITGLTSFSGLRVLDAESARLSPGCVVERPDGGAWTGEGNLSGGSYVRVPTGESVEFDVTEAGGILHGLVWRQAADAGEAVWEVFHGSRKLWSTRTAAGATGDRGLTEADGMLVPQLLGGDLPDSAVTVRCTSRGDVRLDALIVQPRVVNAVYATKAGAAVLYASGARRDERVPALAAGTGRAYDADGRQRGQAVQGGKVRVRGGGFTITRG
;
A
#
# COMPACT_ATOMS: atom_id res chain seq x y z
N MET A 1 0.67 9.64 -25.47
CA MET A 1 -0.48 8.82 -25.04
C MET A 1 -0.65 9.07 -23.55
N ASP A 2 -0.88 10.33 -23.15
CA ASP A 2 -0.39 10.82 -21.84
C ASP A 2 -1.49 11.44 -20.97
N ALA A 3 -2.74 10.99 -21.11
CA ALA A 3 -3.86 11.47 -20.30
C ALA A 3 -4.37 10.46 -19.26
N SER A 4 -3.78 9.24 -19.18
CA SER A 4 -4.45 8.11 -18.53
C SER A 4 -4.35 7.98 -17.03
N ARG A 5 -3.27 8.47 -16.43
CA ARG A 5 -3.01 8.30 -14.99
C ARG A 5 -3.46 9.47 -14.12
N ARG A 6 -3.66 10.66 -14.72
CA ARG A 6 -4.33 11.79 -14.05
C ARG A 6 -5.73 11.40 -13.57
N ALA A 7 -6.48 10.59 -14.32
CA ALA A 7 -7.83 10.18 -13.91
C ALA A 7 -7.79 9.18 -12.75
N PHE A 8 -6.90 8.17 -12.75
CA PHE A 8 -6.86 7.17 -11.67
C PHE A 8 -6.41 7.76 -10.32
N LEU A 9 -5.37 8.61 -10.34
CA LEU A 9 -4.90 9.31 -9.14
C LEU A 9 -5.82 10.47 -8.75
N ALA A 10 -6.45 11.17 -9.71
CA ALA A 10 -7.44 12.20 -9.38
C ALA A 10 -8.80 11.64 -8.96
N LEU A 11 -9.25 10.46 -9.43
CA LEU A 11 -10.49 9.82 -8.96
C LEU A 11 -10.31 9.22 -7.57
N ALA A 12 -9.12 8.70 -7.25
CA ALA A 12 -8.80 8.32 -5.88
C ALA A 12 -8.66 9.55 -4.95
N ALA A 13 -8.29 10.73 -5.49
CA ALA A 13 -8.22 11.99 -4.75
C ALA A 13 -9.49 12.87 -4.81
N ALA A 14 -10.51 12.52 -5.60
CA ALA A 14 -11.70 13.36 -5.87
C ALA A 14 -13.04 12.65 -5.71
N ALA A 15 -13.16 11.73 -4.75
CA ALA A 15 -14.45 11.41 -4.15
C ALA A 15 -14.62 12.21 -2.84
N PRO A 16 -15.01 13.50 -2.87
CA PRO A 16 -15.68 14.06 -1.72
C PRO A 16 -17.04 13.39 -1.63
N ALA A 17 -17.35 12.82 -0.47
CA ALA A 17 -18.71 12.49 -0.07
C ALA A 17 -19.56 13.77 -0.12
N LEU A 18 -20.21 14.03 -1.26
CA LEU A 18 -21.15 15.12 -1.43
C LEU A 18 -22.57 14.57 -1.25
N ALA A 19 -22.97 14.50 0.01
CA ALA A 19 -24.35 14.71 0.43
C ALA A 19 -24.34 15.34 1.83
N LEU A 20 -24.18 16.67 1.87
CA LEU A 20 -24.61 17.48 3.00
C LEU A 20 -26.13 17.41 3.10
N LEU A 21 -26.67 17.19 4.30
CA LEU A 21 -27.67 18.05 4.95
C LEU A 21 -27.71 17.74 6.47
N PRO A 22 -28.06 18.73 7.32
CA PRO A 22 -27.73 18.74 8.74
C PRO A 22 -28.86 18.19 9.61
N VAL A 23 -28.55 17.46 10.70
CA VAL A 23 -29.38 17.52 11.92
C VAL A 23 -28.52 17.25 13.17
N ASP A 24 -28.42 18.30 13.97
CA ASP A 24 -28.14 18.45 15.40
C ASP A 24 -27.51 17.34 16.24
N ALA A 25 -26.46 17.77 16.95
CA ALA A 25 -25.94 17.14 18.14
C ALA A 25 -26.98 17.15 19.28
N ALA A 26 -27.32 15.96 19.76
CA ALA A 26 -27.89 15.78 21.09
C ALA A 26 -27.14 14.64 21.79
N VAL A 27 -26.34 15.02 22.78
CA VAL A 27 -25.77 14.12 23.77
C VAL A 27 -26.94 13.53 24.57
N ALA A 28 -27.17 12.22 24.44
CA ALA A 28 -28.07 11.48 25.31
C ALA A 28 -27.30 10.37 26.03
N GLN A 29 -27.00 10.61 27.30
CA GLN A 29 -26.73 9.56 28.28
C GLN A 29 -28.00 8.73 28.45
N THR A 30 -27.95 7.41 28.25
CA THR A 30 -28.85 6.50 28.98
C THR A 30 -28.25 5.11 29.15
N GLU A 31 -27.98 4.81 30.42
CA GLU A 31 -28.26 3.60 31.21
C GLU A 31 -28.04 2.19 30.64
N ALA A 32 -27.30 1.44 31.46
CA ALA A 32 -27.11 0.01 31.39
C ALA A 32 -28.44 -0.75 31.44
N SER A 33 -28.65 -1.64 30.48
CA SER A 33 -29.58 -2.75 30.62
C SER A 33 -28.82 -4.06 30.63
N THR A 34 -28.94 -4.75 31.76
CA THR A 34 -28.47 -6.10 32.02
C THR A 34 -29.20 -7.09 31.13
N SER A 35 -28.48 -7.92 30.37
CA SER A 35 -29.00 -9.20 29.91
C SER A 35 -28.07 -10.36 30.27
N THR A 36 -28.73 -11.42 30.69
CA THR A 36 -28.34 -12.66 31.35
C THR A 36 -27.16 -13.43 30.75
N ALA A 37 -26.32 -13.91 31.67
CA ALA A 37 -25.21 -14.81 31.45
C ALA A 37 -25.63 -16.18 30.86
N SER A 38 -24.85 -16.65 29.89
CA SER A 38 -24.71 -18.07 29.56
C SER A 38 -23.28 -18.53 29.90
N ARG A 39 -23.19 -19.70 30.55
CA ARG A 39 -21.94 -20.27 31.10
C ARG A 39 -20.94 -20.65 30.01
N PRO A 40 -19.62 -20.64 30.33
CA PRO A 40 -18.55 -20.88 29.38
C PRO A 40 -18.42 -22.38 29.06
N ALA A 41 -18.30 -22.72 27.78
CA ALA A 41 -17.76 -24.01 27.36
C ALA A 41 -16.23 -23.90 27.32
N GLU A 42 -15.56 -24.80 28.03
CA GLU A 42 -14.11 -24.93 28.13
C GLU A 42 -13.46 -25.34 26.81
N GLY A 43 -12.29 -24.75 26.53
CA GLY A 43 -11.37 -25.13 25.45
C GLY A 43 -10.91 -23.94 24.62
N THR A 44 -10.07 -23.05 25.18
CA THR A 44 -9.53 -21.88 24.47
C THR A 44 -8.51 -22.28 23.40
N HIS A 45 -9.01 -22.82 22.29
CA HIS A 45 -8.51 -22.42 20.98
C HIS A 45 -8.97 -20.98 20.78
N GLY A 46 -8.04 -20.04 20.53
CA GLY A 46 -8.43 -18.65 20.24
C GLY A 46 -9.47 -18.62 19.12
N ALA A 47 -10.52 -17.82 19.29
CA ALA A 47 -11.58 -17.70 18.29
C ALA A 47 -10.98 -17.28 16.95
N ARG A 48 -11.38 -17.98 15.88
CA ARG A 48 -11.00 -17.66 14.50
C ARG A 48 -11.38 -16.22 14.18
N LEU A 49 -10.45 -15.46 13.59
CA LEU A 49 -10.65 -14.06 13.22
C LEU A 49 -11.33 -13.95 11.86
N THR A 50 -11.02 -14.82 10.90
CA THR A 50 -11.68 -14.78 9.59
C THR A 50 -13.16 -15.08 9.74
N ASN A 51 -14.00 -14.16 9.25
CA ASN A 51 -15.43 -14.31 9.16
C ASN A 51 -15.90 -13.88 7.77
N LEU A 52 -16.36 -14.84 6.96
CA LEU A 52 -16.72 -14.60 5.56
C LEU A 52 -18.13 -14.03 5.36
N SER A 53 -18.91 -13.82 6.43
CA SER A 53 -20.33 -13.45 6.33
C SER A 53 -20.55 -12.19 5.50
N HIS A 54 -19.78 -11.12 5.74
CA HIS A 54 -19.93 -9.88 4.96
C HIS A 54 -19.50 -10.05 3.49
N LEU A 55 -18.42 -10.77 3.19
CA LEU A 55 -18.03 -11.05 1.80
C LEU A 55 -19.09 -11.88 1.07
N ARG A 56 -19.70 -12.86 1.75
CA ARG A 56 -20.80 -13.66 1.21
C ARG A 56 -22.07 -12.85 1.02
N PHE A 57 -22.34 -11.87 1.89
CA PHE A 57 -23.41 -10.90 1.70
C PHE A 57 -23.20 -10.04 0.44
N LEU A 58 -21.95 -9.71 0.10
CA LEU A 58 -21.62 -9.00 -1.13
C LEU A 58 -21.74 -9.88 -2.38
N LEU A 59 -21.78 -11.21 -2.29
CA LEU A 59 -21.90 -12.08 -3.46
C LEU A 59 -23.31 -12.02 -4.05
N ALA A 60 -23.37 -11.89 -5.37
CA ALA A 60 -24.60 -11.99 -6.15
C ALA A 60 -24.45 -13.01 -7.28
N GLU A 61 -25.56 -13.65 -7.63
CA GLU A 61 -25.68 -14.45 -8.84
C GLU A 61 -25.77 -13.54 -10.06
N VAL A 62 -24.92 -13.80 -11.05
CA VAL A 62 -24.86 -13.02 -12.29
C VAL A 62 -25.11 -13.95 -13.47
N PRO A 63 -26.14 -13.70 -14.29
CA PRO A 63 -26.37 -14.48 -15.50
C PRO A 63 -25.26 -14.22 -16.51
N VAL A 64 -24.81 -15.26 -17.20
CA VAL A 64 -23.77 -15.15 -18.24
C VAL A 64 -24.17 -15.92 -19.49
N ALA A 65 -23.92 -15.32 -20.65
CA ALA A 65 -24.16 -15.95 -21.94
C ALA A 65 -22.87 -15.95 -22.76
N THR A 66 -22.57 -17.08 -23.40
CA THR A 66 -21.42 -17.19 -24.31
C THR A 66 -21.55 -16.17 -25.44
N SER A 67 -20.45 -15.47 -25.72
CA SER A 67 -20.31 -14.62 -26.90
C SER A 67 -19.17 -15.12 -27.77
N ALA A 68 -18.93 -14.47 -28.92
CA ALA A 68 -17.81 -14.80 -29.80
C ALA A 68 -16.44 -14.67 -29.10
N THR A 69 -16.35 -13.82 -28.07
CA THR A 69 -15.10 -13.48 -27.38
C THR A 69 -15.11 -13.79 -25.89
N HIS A 70 -16.24 -14.07 -25.25
CA HIS A 70 -16.32 -14.30 -23.80
C HIS A 70 -17.05 -15.60 -23.46
N THR A 71 -16.45 -16.42 -22.58
CA THR A 71 -17.01 -17.69 -22.12
C THR A 71 -16.33 -18.16 -20.84
N THR A 72 -16.97 -19.05 -20.09
CA THR A 72 -16.42 -19.60 -18.85
C THR A 72 -16.63 -21.11 -18.73
N PHE A 73 -16.00 -21.72 -17.73
CA PHE A 73 -16.08 -23.15 -17.47
C PHE A 73 -17.54 -23.58 -17.21
N GLY A 74 -18.02 -24.57 -17.97
CA GLY A 74 -19.37 -25.12 -17.79
C GLY A 74 -20.51 -24.13 -18.03
N ILE A 75 -20.32 -23.10 -18.87
CA ILE A 75 -21.34 -22.08 -19.12
C ILE A 75 -22.65 -22.64 -19.68
N GLU A 76 -22.60 -23.68 -20.51
CA GLU A 76 -23.80 -24.30 -21.12
C GLU A 76 -24.69 -25.00 -20.10
N SER A 77 -24.09 -25.65 -19.10
CA SER A 77 -24.83 -26.37 -18.05
C SER A 77 -25.14 -25.51 -16.83
N ARG A 78 -24.40 -24.41 -16.62
CA ARG A 78 -24.60 -23.49 -15.50
C ARG A 78 -24.35 -22.05 -15.95
N PRO A 79 -25.32 -21.38 -16.61
CA PRO A 79 -25.18 -20.03 -17.15
C PRO A 79 -25.29 -18.91 -16.08
N THR A 80 -24.81 -19.19 -14.88
CA THR A 80 -24.78 -18.28 -13.74
C THR A 80 -23.44 -18.40 -13.03
N VAL A 81 -22.88 -17.28 -12.60
CA VAL A 81 -21.63 -17.17 -11.82
C VAL A 81 -21.86 -16.33 -10.56
N LEU A 82 -20.87 -16.28 -9.66
CA LEU A 82 -20.91 -15.42 -8.47
C LEU A 82 -19.93 -14.25 -8.64
N ALA A 83 -20.36 -13.05 -8.29
CA ALA A 83 -19.51 -11.87 -8.25
C ALA A 83 -19.81 -11.03 -7.00
N PRO A 84 -18.78 -10.49 -6.31
CA PRO A 84 -19.00 -9.55 -5.22
C PRO A 84 -19.38 -8.17 -5.78
N TRP A 85 -20.40 -7.57 -5.20
CA TRP A 85 -20.72 -6.15 -5.38
C TRP A 85 -19.51 -5.28 -5.06
N THR A 86 -19.25 -4.28 -5.90
CA THR A 86 -18.08 -3.41 -5.76
C THR A 86 -18.13 -2.60 -4.45
N TYR A 87 -19.26 -1.95 -4.18
CA TYR A 87 -19.44 -1.08 -3.02
C TYR A 87 -20.58 -1.55 -2.11
N ALA A 88 -20.54 -1.11 -0.85
CA ALA A 88 -21.67 -1.20 0.05
C ALA A 88 -21.73 0.01 0.99
N ASP A 89 -22.82 0.76 0.88
CA ASP A 89 -23.09 1.94 1.70
C ASP A 89 -23.62 1.52 3.07
N THR A 90 -23.16 2.18 4.13
CA THR A 90 -23.76 2.02 5.46
C THR A 90 -25.04 2.83 5.59
N ASP A 91 -26.03 2.28 6.30
CA ASP A 91 -27.23 3.02 6.73
C ASP A 91 -27.04 3.77 8.06
N GLY A 92 -25.87 3.66 8.69
CA GLY A 92 -25.54 4.25 9.99
C GLY A 92 -26.09 3.49 11.20
N ALA A 93 -26.98 2.52 11.01
CA ALA A 93 -27.56 1.66 12.04
C ALA A 93 -26.91 0.25 12.09
N GLY A 94 -25.82 0.05 11.35
CA GLY A 94 -25.08 -1.22 11.26
C GLY A 94 -25.50 -2.09 10.08
N GLY A 95 -26.44 -1.64 9.25
CA GLY A 95 -26.80 -2.28 7.99
C GLY A 95 -25.96 -1.78 6.81
N TYR A 96 -25.95 -2.59 5.75
CA TYR A 96 -25.24 -2.31 4.51
C TYR A 96 -26.16 -2.53 3.31
N ARG A 97 -26.01 -1.69 2.28
CA ARG A 97 -26.71 -1.82 1.00
C ARG A 97 -25.69 -1.94 -0.13
N PRO A 98 -25.69 -3.03 -0.92
CA PRO A 98 -24.80 -3.15 -2.06
C PRO A 98 -25.11 -2.10 -3.14
N VAL A 99 -24.06 -1.57 -3.76
CA VAL A 99 -24.12 -0.49 -4.76
C VAL A 99 -23.09 -0.75 -5.85
N GLY A 100 -23.46 -0.45 -7.10
CA GLY A 100 -22.52 -0.45 -8.21
C GLY A 100 -21.71 0.85 -8.27
N GLY A 101 -20.71 0.89 -9.15
CA GLY A 101 -19.86 2.05 -9.35
C GLY A 101 -20.50 3.16 -10.17
N GLY A 102 -20.35 4.38 -9.68
CA GLY A 102 -20.89 5.59 -10.30
C GLY A 102 -22.40 5.75 -10.11
N THR A 103 -23.05 6.39 -11.07
CA THR A 103 -24.47 6.71 -11.00
C THR A 103 -25.30 5.59 -11.62
N ARG A 104 -26.48 5.31 -11.06
CA ARG A 104 -27.43 4.37 -11.66
C ARG A 104 -28.34 5.06 -12.67
N ASP A 105 -28.37 4.55 -13.89
CA ASP A 105 -29.35 4.92 -14.90
C ASP A 105 -30.71 4.26 -14.57
N ALA A 106 -31.75 5.06 -14.39
CA ALA A 106 -33.07 4.56 -13.99
C ALA A 106 -33.82 3.84 -15.13
N ALA A 107 -33.48 4.09 -16.39
CA ALA A 107 -34.12 3.48 -17.54
C ALA A 107 -33.54 2.11 -17.87
N THR A 108 -32.22 1.95 -17.78
CA THR A 108 -31.55 0.67 -18.04
C THR A 108 -31.33 -0.15 -16.77
N GLY A 109 -31.33 0.50 -15.60
CA GLY A 109 -30.92 -0.11 -14.34
C GLY A 109 -29.40 -0.26 -14.19
N HIS A 110 -28.62 0.15 -15.19
CA HIS A 110 -27.17 -0.01 -15.24
C HIS A 110 -26.45 1.08 -14.46
N TRP A 111 -25.28 0.72 -13.94
CA TRP A 111 -24.36 1.63 -13.28
C TRP A 111 -23.38 2.20 -14.30
N THR A 112 -23.05 3.49 -14.18
CA THR A 112 -22.14 4.14 -15.15
C THR A 112 -20.77 3.46 -15.23
N GLN A 113 -20.30 2.84 -14.15
CA GLN A 113 -19.16 1.93 -14.19
C GLN A 113 -19.63 0.47 -14.30
N GLY A 114 -20.30 -0.06 -13.28
CA GLY A 114 -20.81 -1.44 -13.26
C GLY A 114 -21.13 -1.88 -11.84
N ALA A 115 -21.87 -2.97 -11.68
CA ALA A 115 -22.17 -3.55 -10.37
C ALA A 115 -20.96 -4.28 -9.79
N TYR A 116 -20.24 -5.00 -10.66
CA TYR A 116 -19.12 -5.87 -10.33
C TYR A 116 -17.89 -5.48 -11.16
N ASN A 117 -16.71 -5.72 -10.60
CA ASN A 117 -15.46 -5.47 -11.31
C ASN A 117 -14.48 -6.64 -11.19
N ALA A 118 -13.63 -6.78 -12.21
CA ALA A 118 -12.62 -7.83 -12.29
C ALA A 118 -11.59 -7.78 -11.14
N ASP A 119 -11.30 -6.61 -10.57
CA ASP A 119 -10.36 -6.46 -9.46
C ASP A 119 -10.85 -7.15 -8.19
N ASP A 120 -12.10 -6.89 -7.81
CA ASP A 120 -12.72 -7.46 -6.62
C ASP A 120 -13.06 -8.94 -6.80
N ILE A 121 -13.55 -9.33 -7.98
CA ILE A 121 -13.75 -10.75 -8.32
C ILE A 121 -12.43 -11.52 -8.18
N ALA A 122 -11.33 -11.00 -8.75
CA ALA A 122 -10.03 -11.65 -8.67
C ALA A 122 -9.55 -11.80 -7.22
N ARG A 123 -9.62 -10.75 -6.40
CA ARG A 123 -9.14 -10.78 -5.03
C ARG A 123 -10.07 -11.57 -4.09
N ALA A 124 -11.38 -11.56 -4.32
CA ALA A 124 -12.34 -12.40 -3.59
C ALA A 124 -12.09 -13.89 -3.83
N ALA A 125 -11.74 -14.28 -5.07
CA ALA A 125 -11.33 -15.65 -5.36
C ALA A 125 -10.14 -16.07 -4.49
N ILE A 126 -9.15 -15.18 -4.28
CA ILE A 126 -8.01 -15.45 -3.40
C ILE A 126 -8.46 -15.69 -1.95
N VAL A 127 -9.37 -14.89 -1.42
CA VAL A 127 -9.92 -15.08 -0.06
C VAL A 127 -10.55 -16.47 0.09
N PHE A 128 -11.46 -16.83 -0.83
CA PHE A 128 -12.15 -18.12 -0.78
C PHE A 128 -11.20 -19.31 -1.00
N ILE A 129 -10.24 -19.20 -1.92
CA ILE A 129 -9.20 -20.23 -2.12
C ILE A 129 -8.40 -20.42 -0.83
N ARG A 130 -7.87 -19.34 -0.25
CA ARG A 130 -7.01 -19.41 0.93
C ARG A 130 -7.79 -19.89 2.15
N ASP A 131 -9.04 -19.47 2.31
CA ASP A 131 -9.91 -19.97 3.36
C ASP A 131 -10.16 -21.48 3.21
N TRP A 132 -10.61 -21.92 2.04
CA TRP A 132 -10.81 -23.34 1.76
C TRP A 132 -9.55 -24.16 2.03
N LYS A 133 -8.39 -23.66 1.63
CA LYS A 133 -7.10 -24.34 1.87
C LYS A 133 -6.73 -24.41 3.35
N ALA A 134 -7.15 -23.43 4.15
CA ALA A 134 -6.88 -23.37 5.58
C ALA A 134 -7.86 -24.24 6.40
N THR A 135 -9.13 -24.31 6.00
CA THR A 135 -10.22 -24.90 6.80
C THR A 135 -10.73 -26.23 6.23
N GLY A 136 -10.56 -26.46 4.93
CA GLY A 136 -11.24 -27.54 4.21
C GLY A 136 -12.70 -27.24 3.87
N ASP A 137 -13.20 -26.02 4.09
CA ASP A 137 -14.60 -25.65 3.87
C ASP A 137 -15.02 -25.84 2.40
N ALA A 138 -16.02 -26.70 2.18
CA ALA A 138 -16.51 -27.01 0.84
C ALA A 138 -17.28 -25.82 0.23
N GLN A 139 -17.94 -25.00 1.06
CA GLN A 139 -18.62 -23.80 0.57
C GLN A 139 -17.61 -22.79 0.02
N SER A 140 -16.55 -22.47 0.78
CA SER A 140 -15.45 -21.63 0.28
C SER A 140 -14.81 -22.18 -1.00
N ARG A 141 -14.67 -23.51 -1.15
CA ARG A 141 -14.19 -24.11 -2.41
C ARG A 141 -15.12 -23.81 -3.58
N ASP A 142 -16.42 -24.01 -3.38
CA ASP A 142 -17.42 -23.87 -4.44
C ASP A 142 -17.59 -22.38 -4.82
N GLU A 143 -17.58 -21.49 -3.83
CA GLU A 143 -17.54 -20.03 -4.00
C GLU A 143 -16.28 -19.59 -4.77
N ALA A 144 -15.09 -20.11 -4.40
CA ALA A 144 -13.87 -19.85 -5.15
C ALA A 144 -13.99 -20.28 -6.62
N LYS A 145 -14.58 -21.44 -6.89
CA LYS A 145 -14.79 -21.93 -8.25
C LYS A 145 -15.74 -21.03 -9.04
N ASP A 146 -16.87 -20.62 -8.46
CA ASP A 146 -17.85 -19.78 -9.17
C ASP A 146 -17.39 -18.33 -9.34
N VAL A 147 -16.62 -17.76 -8.41
CA VAL A 147 -15.98 -16.45 -8.59
C VAL A 147 -14.87 -16.49 -9.65
N LEU A 148 -14.07 -17.57 -9.71
CA LEU A 148 -13.10 -17.77 -10.80
C LEU A 148 -13.78 -17.95 -12.17
N ARG A 149 -14.98 -18.55 -12.19
CA ARG A 149 -15.80 -18.63 -13.41
C ARG A 149 -16.26 -17.25 -13.84
N SER A 150 -16.67 -16.40 -12.91
CA SER A 150 -17.00 -14.99 -13.19
C SER A 150 -15.80 -14.25 -13.78
N LEU A 151 -14.62 -14.36 -13.16
CA LEU A 151 -13.41 -13.74 -13.68
C LEU A 151 -13.02 -14.21 -15.09
N ALA A 152 -13.13 -15.52 -15.35
CA ALA A 152 -12.86 -16.08 -16.66
C ALA A 152 -13.89 -15.66 -17.72
N TYR A 153 -15.11 -15.32 -17.32
CA TYR A 153 -16.10 -14.73 -18.22
C TYR A 153 -15.70 -13.32 -18.65
N LEU A 154 -15.11 -12.51 -17.76
CA LEU A 154 -14.62 -11.16 -18.08
C LEU A 154 -13.36 -11.14 -18.95
N GLN A 155 -12.66 -12.27 -19.09
CA GLN A 155 -11.49 -12.37 -19.96
C GLN A 155 -11.90 -12.48 -21.44
N THR A 156 -11.38 -11.58 -22.27
CA THR A 156 -11.47 -11.70 -23.73
C THR A 156 -10.66 -12.91 -24.20
N THR A 157 -11.29 -13.84 -24.90
CA THR A 157 -10.71 -15.17 -25.21
C THR A 157 -10.14 -15.28 -26.62
N SER A 158 -10.56 -14.39 -27.53
CA SER A 158 -10.20 -14.40 -28.95
C SER A 158 -10.13 -12.98 -29.52
N GLY A 159 -9.56 -12.82 -30.72
CA GLY A 159 -9.40 -11.52 -31.36
C GLY A 159 -8.19 -10.70 -30.85
N PRO A 160 -8.09 -9.41 -31.24
CA PRO A 160 -6.92 -8.57 -30.94
C PRO A 160 -6.63 -8.40 -29.44
N ASN A 161 -7.68 -8.42 -28.62
CA ASN A 161 -7.61 -8.23 -27.17
C ASN A 161 -7.49 -9.55 -26.38
N ALA A 162 -7.33 -10.70 -27.05
CA ALA A 162 -7.30 -12.01 -26.39
C ALA A 162 -6.29 -12.08 -25.23
N GLY A 163 -6.75 -12.52 -24.06
CA GLY A 163 -5.98 -12.62 -22.83
C GLY A 163 -6.12 -11.42 -21.89
N ARG A 164 -6.60 -10.28 -22.38
CA ARG A 164 -6.97 -9.11 -21.56
C ARG A 164 -8.38 -9.26 -21.00
N VAL A 165 -8.78 -8.34 -20.15
CA VAL A 165 -9.96 -8.50 -19.28
C VAL A 165 -10.77 -7.22 -19.32
N VAL A 166 -12.10 -7.34 -19.47
CA VAL A 166 -13.03 -6.23 -19.29
C VAL A 166 -13.17 -5.96 -17.80
N LEU A 167 -13.06 -4.71 -17.39
CA LEU A 167 -13.06 -4.36 -15.96
C LEU A 167 -14.46 -4.50 -15.35
N TRP A 168 -15.51 -3.99 -16.00
CA TRP A 168 -16.83 -3.86 -15.37
C TRP A 168 -17.91 -4.74 -15.97
N GLN A 169 -18.84 -5.16 -15.10
CA GLN A 169 -20.04 -5.91 -15.46
C GLN A 169 -21.27 -5.39 -14.72
N GLN A 170 -22.40 -5.36 -15.41
CA GLN A 170 -23.71 -4.99 -14.85
C GLN A 170 -24.39 -6.17 -14.14
N GLU A 171 -25.45 -5.87 -13.38
CA GLU A 171 -26.24 -6.85 -12.63
C GLU A 171 -26.83 -7.96 -13.54
N ASP A 172 -27.21 -7.59 -14.77
CA ASP A 172 -27.79 -8.49 -15.77
C ASP A 172 -26.74 -9.26 -16.61
N GLY A 173 -25.46 -9.16 -16.22
CA GLY A 173 -24.35 -9.82 -16.89
C GLY A 173 -23.75 -9.05 -18.08
N THR A 174 -24.33 -7.93 -18.49
CA THR A 174 -23.81 -7.09 -19.57
C THR A 174 -22.43 -6.55 -19.23
N LEU A 175 -21.46 -6.75 -20.12
CA LEU A 175 -20.11 -6.19 -19.98
C LEU A 175 -20.14 -4.69 -20.24
N ASN A 176 -19.44 -3.91 -19.40
CA ASN A 176 -19.26 -2.48 -19.61
C ASN A 176 -17.78 -2.14 -19.91
N PRO A 177 -17.36 -2.22 -21.18
CA PRO A 177 -15.97 -2.00 -21.56
C PRO A 177 -15.47 -0.57 -21.36
N SER A 178 -16.37 0.41 -21.35
CA SER A 178 -16.07 1.84 -21.33
C SER A 178 -16.94 2.53 -20.26
N ALA A 179 -16.48 2.44 -19.01
CA ALA A 179 -17.15 3.06 -17.87
C ALA A 179 -17.23 4.59 -17.97
N ILE A 180 -18.12 5.20 -17.18
CA ILE A 180 -18.19 6.65 -17.00
C ILE A 180 -17.96 6.98 -15.50
N PRO A 181 -16.94 7.79 -15.17
CA PRO A 181 -15.92 8.33 -16.09
C PRO A 181 -15.05 7.24 -16.71
N VAL A 182 -14.46 7.55 -17.87
CA VAL A 182 -13.60 6.61 -18.60
C VAL A 182 -12.39 6.23 -17.76
N GLU A 183 -12.23 4.93 -17.58
CA GLU A 183 -11.04 4.33 -16.99
C GLU A 183 -10.15 3.79 -18.10
N LEU A 184 -8.85 3.83 -17.86
CA LEU A 184 -7.87 3.55 -18.89
C LEU A 184 -7.08 2.27 -18.57
N PRO A 185 -6.84 1.41 -19.56
CA PRO A 185 -7.15 1.57 -20.99
C PRO A 185 -8.65 1.58 -21.32
N ASP A 186 -9.05 2.20 -22.43
CA ASP A 186 -10.45 2.33 -22.87
C ASP A 186 -10.58 1.90 -24.34
N PRO A 187 -11.38 0.87 -24.68
CA PRO A 187 -12.00 -0.10 -23.78
C PRO A 187 -11.05 -0.73 -22.75
N SER A 188 -11.58 -1.16 -21.60
CA SER A 188 -10.80 -1.77 -20.49
C SER A 188 -9.98 -3.02 -20.88
N ASP A 189 -10.32 -3.69 -21.97
CA ASP A 189 -9.54 -4.83 -22.48
C ASP A 189 -8.61 -4.47 -23.63
N SER A 190 -8.38 -3.18 -23.93
CA SER A 190 -7.58 -2.75 -25.08
C SER A 190 -6.05 -2.70 -24.83
N ALA A 191 -5.61 -2.74 -23.57
CA ALA A 191 -4.19 -2.84 -23.20
C ALA A 191 -3.99 -3.61 -21.89
N GLU A 192 -2.73 -3.84 -21.51
CA GLU A 192 -2.38 -4.34 -20.17
C GLU A 192 -2.83 -3.39 -19.06
N SER A 193 -3.23 -3.94 -17.91
CA SER A 193 -3.91 -3.21 -16.83
C SER A 193 -3.71 -3.87 -15.46
N TYR A 194 -4.17 -3.20 -14.40
CA TYR A 194 -4.20 -3.74 -13.04
C TYR A 194 -5.11 -4.97 -12.94
N TRP A 195 -6.30 -4.91 -13.52
CA TRP A 195 -7.24 -6.02 -13.50
C TRP A 195 -6.73 -7.24 -14.28
N LEU A 196 -5.92 -7.04 -15.34
CA LEU A 196 -5.20 -8.14 -15.98
C LEU A 196 -4.18 -8.78 -15.01
N ALA A 197 -3.43 -7.97 -14.28
CA ALA A 197 -2.43 -8.47 -13.32
C ALA A 197 -3.09 -9.26 -12.16
N ARG A 198 -4.20 -8.77 -11.61
CA ARG A 198 -4.98 -9.47 -10.59
C ARG A 198 -5.65 -10.74 -11.14
N THR A 199 -6.01 -10.73 -12.42
CA THR A 199 -6.48 -11.95 -13.12
C THR A 199 -5.38 -13.01 -13.20
N VAL A 200 -4.13 -12.62 -13.49
CA VAL A 200 -2.96 -13.51 -13.41
C VAL A 200 -2.79 -14.06 -11.99
N TRP A 201 -2.99 -13.22 -10.95
CA TRP A 201 -2.95 -13.65 -9.56
C TRP A 201 -3.96 -14.77 -9.27
N ALA A 202 -5.25 -14.49 -9.55
CA ALA A 202 -6.36 -15.40 -9.28
C ALA A 202 -6.25 -16.71 -10.07
N PHE A 203 -5.95 -16.67 -11.37
CA PHE A 203 -5.79 -17.90 -12.15
C PHE A 203 -4.56 -18.71 -11.74
N GLY A 204 -3.46 -18.05 -11.33
CA GLY A 204 -2.27 -18.72 -10.82
C GLY A 204 -2.50 -19.47 -9.52
N GLU A 205 -3.10 -18.82 -8.51
CA GLU A 205 -3.46 -19.47 -7.25
C GLU A 205 -4.58 -20.51 -7.43
N GLY A 206 -5.59 -20.21 -8.26
CA GLY A 206 -6.68 -21.14 -8.59
C GLY A 206 -6.17 -22.41 -9.28
N HIS A 207 -5.33 -22.29 -10.30
CA HIS A 207 -4.70 -23.43 -10.97
C HIS A 207 -3.97 -24.32 -9.95
N ALA A 208 -3.14 -23.72 -9.09
CA ALA A 208 -2.38 -24.45 -8.08
C ALA A 208 -3.28 -25.16 -7.06
N ALA A 209 -4.36 -24.50 -6.63
CA ALA A 209 -5.29 -25.00 -5.61
C ALA A 209 -6.15 -26.17 -6.11
N PHE A 210 -6.72 -26.06 -7.31
CA PHE A 210 -7.66 -27.06 -7.85
C PHE A 210 -6.99 -28.28 -8.50
N ARG A 211 -5.69 -28.24 -8.81
CA ARG A 211 -4.97 -29.28 -9.58
C ARG A 211 -5.22 -30.73 -9.15
N ARG A 212 -5.44 -30.98 -7.86
CA ARG A 212 -5.72 -32.32 -7.32
C ARG A 212 -7.21 -32.59 -7.12
N THR A 213 -7.97 -31.58 -6.71
CA THR A 213 -9.38 -31.73 -6.32
C THR A 213 -10.31 -31.68 -7.53
N ASP A 214 -9.97 -30.88 -8.54
CA ASP A 214 -10.69 -30.73 -9.80
C ASP A 214 -9.68 -30.47 -10.94
N PRO A 215 -9.06 -31.54 -11.48
CA PRO A 215 -8.01 -31.40 -12.49
C PRO A 215 -8.49 -30.76 -13.80
N GLU A 216 -9.76 -30.94 -14.16
CA GLU A 216 -10.34 -30.37 -15.38
C GLU A 216 -10.47 -28.85 -15.25
N PHE A 217 -11.04 -28.38 -14.13
CA PHE A 217 -11.11 -26.95 -13.86
C PHE A 217 -9.72 -26.33 -13.71
N ALA A 218 -8.78 -27.02 -13.06
CA ALA A 218 -7.40 -26.54 -12.96
C ALA A 218 -6.70 -26.43 -14.33
N ALA A 219 -6.99 -27.34 -15.26
CA ALA A 219 -6.49 -27.26 -16.64
C ALA A 219 -7.09 -26.07 -17.39
N PHE A 220 -8.40 -25.81 -17.22
CA PHE A 220 -9.06 -24.62 -17.74
C PHE A 220 -8.40 -23.34 -17.23
N LEU A 221 -8.18 -23.21 -15.92
CA LEU A 221 -7.52 -22.02 -15.34
C LEU A 221 -6.09 -21.84 -15.85
N ARG A 222 -5.33 -22.92 -16.07
CA ARG A 222 -4.00 -22.84 -16.67
C ARG A 222 -4.05 -22.27 -18.08
N THR A 223 -5.02 -22.70 -18.89
CA THR A 223 -5.23 -22.16 -20.24
C THR A 223 -5.58 -20.67 -20.17
N ARG A 224 -6.44 -20.26 -19.24
CA ARG A 224 -6.81 -18.85 -19.01
C ARG A 224 -5.61 -17.99 -18.57
N LEU A 225 -4.79 -18.51 -17.66
CA LEU A 225 -3.52 -17.89 -17.26
C LEU A 225 -2.56 -17.73 -18.43
N HIS A 226 -2.46 -18.74 -19.31
CA HIS A 226 -1.60 -18.68 -20.48
C HIS A 226 -2.07 -17.63 -21.49
N LEU A 227 -3.39 -17.44 -21.65
CA LEU A 227 -3.92 -16.32 -22.44
C LEU A 227 -3.49 -14.96 -21.87
N CYS A 228 -3.55 -14.76 -20.55
CA CYS A 228 -3.01 -13.54 -19.93
C CYS A 228 -1.52 -13.37 -20.25
N LEU A 229 -0.73 -14.45 -20.17
CA LEU A 229 0.70 -14.41 -20.50
C LEU A 229 0.96 -14.17 -21.99
N ASP A 230 0.04 -14.55 -22.89
CA ASP A 230 0.11 -14.21 -24.31
C ASP A 230 -0.13 -12.72 -24.53
N ALA A 231 -1.11 -12.13 -23.83
CA ALA A 231 -1.34 -10.68 -23.85
C ALA A 231 -0.11 -9.91 -23.35
N LEU A 232 0.41 -10.27 -22.18
CA LEU A 232 1.61 -9.66 -21.61
C LEU A 232 2.85 -9.86 -22.48
N ALA A 233 2.97 -10.98 -23.20
CA ALA A 233 4.04 -11.23 -24.18
C ALA A 233 4.00 -10.30 -25.40
N ARG A 234 2.85 -9.71 -25.72
CA ARG A 234 2.72 -8.65 -26.73
C ARG A 234 2.98 -7.26 -26.16
N GLU A 235 3.04 -7.13 -24.84
CA GLU A 235 3.13 -5.86 -24.12
C GLU A 235 4.36 -5.84 -23.21
N SER A 236 4.21 -5.73 -21.89
CA SER A 236 5.34 -5.61 -20.96
C SER A 236 6.41 -6.69 -21.14
N LEU A 237 6.08 -7.98 -21.25
CA LEU A 237 7.09 -9.04 -21.40
C LEU A 237 7.86 -8.97 -22.73
N SER A 238 7.33 -8.32 -23.77
CA SER A 238 8.07 -8.09 -25.02
C SER A 238 9.28 -7.16 -24.81
N ARG A 239 9.22 -6.32 -23.77
CA ARG A 239 10.25 -5.33 -23.39
C ARG A 239 11.18 -5.85 -22.30
N ALA A 240 11.12 -7.14 -21.95
CA ALA A 240 11.90 -7.73 -20.87
C ALA A 240 13.40 -7.39 -20.97
N GLY A 241 13.93 -6.75 -19.93
CA GLY A 241 15.33 -6.32 -19.86
C GLY A 241 15.65 -4.95 -20.49
N GLN A 242 14.66 -4.23 -21.04
CA GLN A 242 14.84 -2.88 -21.56
C GLN A 242 14.81 -1.83 -20.45
N TRP A 243 15.82 -0.97 -20.42
CA TRP A 243 15.96 0.10 -19.44
C TRP A 243 15.78 1.47 -20.08
N VAL A 244 15.20 2.41 -19.32
CA VAL A 244 15.06 3.81 -19.72
C VAL A 244 15.66 4.69 -18.63
N ILE A 245 16.52 5.63 -19.01
CA ILE A 245 17.00 6.67 -18.10
C ILE A 245 15.87 7.68 -17.92
N SER A 246 15.40 7.83 -16.68
CA SER A 246 14.29 8.69 -16.27
C SER A 246 14.76 9.48 -15.06
N ASP A 247 14.84 10.81 -15.17
CA ASP A 247 15.36 11.69 -14.12
C ASP A 247 16.72 11.24 -13.56
N GLY A 248 17.60 10.79 -14.48
CA GLY A 248 18.95 10.34 -14.17
C GLY A 248 19.02 8.95 -13.53
N ARG A 249 17.90 8.21 -13.42
CA ARG A 249 17.84 6.84 -12.91
C ARG A 249 17.48 5.84 -14.01
N ASN A 250 18.10 4.66 -13.98
CA ASN A 250 17.72 3.55 -14.86
C ASN A 250 16.46 2.87 -14.33
N LEU A 251 15.33 3.01 -15.04
CA LEU A 251 14.05 2.39 -14.70
C LEU A 251 13.71 1.24 -15.66
N PRO A 252 13.05 0.17 -15.19
CA PRO A 252 12.65 -0.97 -16.01
C PRO A 252 11.42 -0.64 -16.88
N ALA A 253 11.52 -0.84 -18.19
CA ALA A 253 10.43 -0.54 -19.14
C ALA A 253 9.42 -1.69 -19.35
N TRP A 254 9.53 -2.77 -18.56
CA TRP A 254 8.75 -4.00 -18.73
C TRP A 254 7.88 -4.37 -17.53
N LEU A 255 7.49 -3.38 -16.73
CA LEU A 255 6.44 -3.53 -15.73
C LEU A 255 5.06 -3.51 -16.40
N ILE A 256 4.13 -4.32 -15.90
CA ILE A 256 2.72 -4.32 -16.34
C ILE A 256 2.16 -2.91 -16.12
N ALA A 257 1.65 -2.29 -17.19
CA ALA A 257 1.15 -0.92 -17.16
C ALA A 257 2.13 0.11 -16.55
N GLY A 258 3.45 -0.15 -16.63
CA GLY A 258 4.50 0.69 -16.05
C GLY A 258 4.59 0.68 -14.52
N GLY A 259 3.92 -0.28 -13.87
CA GLY A 259 3.75 -0.34 -12.42
C GLY A 259 4.30 -1.61 -11.77
N ALA A 260 5.14 -1.47 -10.74
CA ALA A 260 5.55 -2.54 -9.85
C ALA A 260 4.43 -2.98 -8.90
N ASP A 261 3.47 -2.10 -8.62
CA ASP A 261 2.19 -2.38 -7.97
C ASP A 261 1.40 -3.51 -8.64
N ALA A 262 0.92 -3.33 -9.86
CA ALA A 262 0.21 -4.34 -10.64
C ALA A 262 1.10 -5.57 -10.86
N THR A 263 2.37 -5.35 -11.24
CA THR A 263 3.30 -6.44 -11.52
C THR A 263 3.53 -7.36 -10.31
N ALA A 264 3.60 -6.80 -9.09
CA ALA A 264 3.77 -7.58 -7.87
C ALA A 264 2.58 -8.48 -7.58
N GLU A 265 1.34 -8.03 -7.80
CA GLU A 265 0.15 -8.87 -7.66
C GLU A 265 0.20 -10.04 -8.65
N ALA A 266 0.51 -9.79 -9.92
CA ALA A 266 0.69 -10.85 -10.92
C ALA A 266 1.78 -11.86 -10.48
N MET A 267 2.90 -11.39 -9.92
CA MET A 267 3.98 -12.25 -9.42
C MET A 267 3.50 -13.24 -8.34
N LEU A 268 2.51 -12.90 -7.51
CA LEU A 268 1.96 -13.83 -6.51
C LEU A 268 1.30 -15.05 -7.16
N GLY A 269 0.48 -14.84 -8.19
CA GLY A 269 -0.11 -15.95 -8.97
C GLY A 269 0.91 -16.71 -9.78
N LEU A 270 1.87 -16.02 -10.40
CA LEU A 270 2.95 -16.67 -11.15
C LEU A 270 3.83 -17.54 -10.24
N ALA A 271 4.07 -17.12 -9.00
CA ALA A 271 4.76 -17.93 -7.99
C ALA A 271 3.97 -19.20 -7.65
N ALA A 272 2.67 -19.09 -7.41
CA ALA A 272 1.81 -20.25 -7.14
C ALA A 272 1.78 -21.25 -8.31
N ALA A 273 1.62 -20.75 -9.55
CA ALA A 273 1.66 -21.60 -10.75
C ALA A 273 3.05 -22.22 -10.98
N THR A 274 4.13 -21.49 -10.68
CA THR A 274 5.50 -22.01 -10.72
C THR A 274 5.72 -23.15 -9.74
N GLU A 275 5.24 -23.01 -8.49
CA GLU A 275 5.25 -24.08 -7.49
C GLU A 275 4.40 -25.28 -7.94
N ALA A 276 3.35 -25.02 -8.73
CA ALA A 276 2.55 -26.05 -9.38
C ALA A 276 3.21 -26.68 -10.64
N GLY A 277 4.42 -26.27 -10.99
CA GLY A 277 5.20 -26.84 -12.09
C GLY A 277 5.01 -26.15 -13.45
N ASP A 278 4.35 -25.00 -13.51
CA ASP A 278 4.17 -24.27 -14.76
C ASP A 278 5.44 -23.49 -15.16
N ALA A 279 6.12 -23.98 -16.20
CA ALA A 279 7.38 -23.40 -16.68
C ALA A 279 7.19 -22.01 -17.33
N ARG A 280 6.02 -21.73 -17.91
CA ARG A 280 5.73 -20.45 -18.56
C ARG A 280 5.59 -19.34 -17.51
N SER A 281 4.84 -19.61 -16.45
CA SER A 281 4.73 -18.75 -15.27
C SER A 281 6.09 -18.53 -14.61
N LYS A 282 6.94 -19.57 -14.52
CA LYS A 282 8.31 -19.43 -13.98
C LYS A 282 9.14 -18.42 -14.77
N LYS A 283 9.08 -18.47 -16.10
CA LYS A 283 9.81 -17.53 -16.97
C LYS A 283 9.30 -16.10 -16.80
N ALA A 284 7.99 -15.91 -16.77
CA ALA A 284 7.39 -14.60 -16.53
C ALA A 284 7.76 -14.05 -15.13
N LEU A 285 7.69 -14.90 -14.09
CA LEU A 285 8.08 -14.56 -12.72
C LEU A 285 9.54 -14.11 -12.62
N GLN A 286 10.44 -14.78 -13.35
CA GLN A 286 11.85 -14.40 -13.41
C GLN A 286 12.04 -13.00 -14.01
N SER A 287 11.33 -12.69 -15.10
CA SER A 287 11.42 -11.39 -15.77
C SER A 287 10.82 -10.26 -14.92
N TYR A 288 9.61 -10.45 -14.41
CA TYR A 288 8.94 -9.44 -13.59
C TYR A 288 9.58 -9.24 -12.23
N GLY A 289 10.07 -10.32 -11.58
CA GLY A 289 10.80 -10.19 -10.33
C GLY A 289 12.06 -9.34 -10.46
N ALA A 290 12.74 -9.37 -11.62
CA ALA A 290 13.88 -8.50 -11.89
C ALA A 290 13.46 -7.02 -12.03
N ALA A 291 12.33 -6.73 -12.68
CA ALA A 291 11.81 -5.36 -12.78
C ALA A 291 11.34 -4.81 -11.45
N VAL A 292 10.52 -5.55 -10.70
CA VAL A 292 10.00 -5.09 -9.41
C VAL A 292 11.14 -4.89 -8.41
N ALA A 293 12.16 -5.76 -8.41
CA ALA A 293 13.34 -5.56 -7.57
C ALA A 293 14.16 -4.32 -7.94
N ALA A 294 14.14 -3.90 -9.22
CA ALA A 294 14.81 -2.68 -9.65
C ALA A 294 14.13 -1.39 -9.16
N MET A 295 12.86 -1.48 -8.73
CA MET A 295 12.14 -0.37 -8.10
C MET A 295 12.42 -0.24 -6.60
N ALA A 296 13.22 -1.14 -6.01
CA ALA A 296 13.64 -1.03 -4.62
C ALA A 296 14.61 0.15 -4.43
N THR A 297 14.36 0.96 -3.40
CA THR A 297 15.20 2.12 -3.09
C THR A 297 16.35 1.77 -2.16
N ASP A 298 17.43 2.55 -2.20
CA ASP A 298 18.54 2.39 -1.27
C ASP A 298 18.19 3.03 0.09
N PRO A 299 18.03 2.26 1.18
CA PRO A 299 17.76 2.83 2.50
C PRO A 299 18.90 3.71 3.03
N ALA A 300 20.13 3.60 2.51
CA ALA A 300 21.24 4.45 2.90
C ALA A 300 21.17 5.87 2.28
N ALA A 301 20.36 6.04 1.23
CA ALA A 301 20.12 7.31 0.55
C ALA A 301 19.04 8.18 1.22
N GLY A 302 18.37 7.68 2.26
CA GLY A 302 17.29 8.38 2.95
C GLY A 302 15.92 7.94 2.44
N TRP A 303 15.03 8.89 2.19
CA TRP A 303 13.68 8.66 1.69
C TRP A 303 13.70 7.87 0.35
N PRO A 304 12.77 6.90 0.13
CA PRO A 304 11.70 6.41 0.99
C PRO A 304 12.14 5.21 1.85
N PHE A 305 13.34 5.26 2.41
CA PHE A 305 13.82 4.38 3.47
C PHE A 305 13.87 2.89 3.11
N GLY A 306 14.14 2.56 1.84
CA GLY A 306 14.21 1.18 1.36
C GLY A 306 12.89 0.59 0.87
N ALA A 307 11.85 1.43 0.71
CA ALA A 307 10.61 1.02 0.07
C ALA A 307 10.84 0.55 -1.36
N VAL A 308 9.96 -0.34 -1.84
CA VAL A 308 9.81 -0.59 -3.28
C VAL A 308 8.85 0.45 -3.85
N LEU A 309 9.32 1.25 -4.81
CA LEU A 309 8.47 2.25 -5.46
C LEU A 309 7.37 1.57 -6.29
N PRO A 310 6.11 2.03 -6.23
CA PRO A 310 5.00 1.34 -6.87
C PRO A 310 5.05 1.38 -8.39
N TRP A 311 5.68 2.39 -8.99
CA TRP A 311 5.61 2.60 -10.43
C TRP A 311 6.76 3.46 -10.95
N THR A 312 6.98 3.45 -12.26
CA THR A 312 8.00 4.28 -12.92
C THR A 312 7.55 5.69 -13.21
N GLY A 313 6.26 5.99 -12.99
CA GLY A 313 5.66 7.29 -13.32
C GLY A 313 6.13 8.42 -12.40
N SER A 314 6.60 8.09 -11.20
CA SER A 314 7.17 9.07 -10.28
C SER A 314 8.16 8.42 -9.32
N LEU A 315 9.24 9.16 -9.02
CA LEU A 315 10.25 8.80 -8.04
C LEU A 315 10.00 9.39 -6.66
N GLY A 316 9.22 10.48 -6.58
CA GLY A 316 8.82 11.18 -5.35
C GLY A 316 7.55 10.66 -4.70
N PHE A 317 6.95 9.60 -5.25
CA PHE A 317 5.67 9.07 -4.81
C PHE A 317 5.71 7.58 -4.51
N TRP A 318 5.39 7.23 -3.26
CA TRP A 318 5.03 5.87 -2.86
C TRP A 318 3.54 5.83 -2.50
N HIS A 319 2.83 4.77 -2.90
CA HIS A 319 1.42 4.55 -2.56
C HIS A 319 1.10 3.11 -2.20
N ALA A 320 0.03 2.93 -1.44
CA ALA A 320 -0.29 1.67 -0.79
C ALA A 320 -0.87 0.60 -1.72
N TRP A 321 -1.38 0.94 -2.91
CA TRP A 321 -1.68 -0.07 -3.94
C TRP A 321 -0.43 -0.86 -4.38
N GLY A 322 0.78 -0.33 -4.16
CA GLY A 322 2.04 -1.05 -4.36
C GLY A 322 2.49 -1.93 -3.19
N ALA A 323 1.72 -2.02 -2.10
CA ALA A 323 2.15 -2.68 -0.87
C ALA A 323 2.30 -4.20 -0.97
N ALA A 324 1.87 -4.83 -2.06
CA ALA A 324 2.11 -6.25 -2.35
C ALA A 324 3.55 -6.54 -2.82
N ALA A 325 4.31 -5.53 -3.28
CA ALA A 325 5.68 -5.69 -3.77
C ALA A 325 6.63 -6.42 -2.81
N PRO A 326 6.73 -6.08 -1.51
CA PRO A 326 7.57 -6.83 -0.57
C PRO A 326 7.13 -8.29 -0.40
N GLU A 327 5.83 -8.60 -0.36
CA GLU A 327 5.34 -9.99 -0.31
C GLU A 327 5.78 -10.76 -1.56
N ALA A 328 5.53 -10.19 -2.73
CA ALA A 328 5.87 -10.79 -4.01
C ALA A 328 7.37 -11.03 -4.17
N LEU A 329 8.22 -10.06 -3.81
CA LEU A 329 9.67 -10.19 -3.86
C LEU A 329 10.21 -11.21 -2.84
N ALA A 330 9.68 -11.24 -1.63
CA ALA A 330 10.08 -12.22 -0.63
C ALA A 330 9.70 -13.64 -1.07
N ARG A 331 8.48 -13.85 -1.60
CA ARG A 331 8.03 -15.16 -2.12
C ARG A 331 8.79 -15.57 -3.37
N ALA A 332 8.88 -14.72 -4.39
CA ALA A 332 9.57 -15.03 -5.64
C ALA A 332 11.08 -15.21 -5.41
N GLY A 333 11.69 -14.36 -4.59
CA GLY A 333 13.11 -14.46 -4.23
C GLY A 333 13.42 -15.74 -3.48
N ALA A 334 12.52 -16.19 -2.59
CA ALA A 334 12.60 -17.49 -1.94
C ALA A 334 12.57 -18.65 -2.94
N LEU A 335 11.57 -18.64 -3.83
CA LEU A 335 11.29 -19.72 -4.77
C LEU A 335 12.39 -19.84 -5.84
N LEU A 336 12.84 -18.72 -6.38
CA LEU A 336 13.85 -18.63 -7.44
C LEU A 336 15.27 -18.47 -6.93
N ARG A 337 15.46 -18.45 -5.60
CA ARG A 337 16.76 -18.27 -4.91
C ARG A 337 17.47 -16.95 -5.24
N GLN A 338 16.70 -15.88 -5.43
CA GLN A 338 17.21 -14.53 -5.72
C GLN A 338 17.40 -13.73 -4.43
N ARG A 339 18.63 -13.73 -3.89
CA ARG A 339 18.95 -13.09 -2.60
C ARG A 339 18.69 -11.58 -2.61
N ALA A 340 18.96 -10.89 -3.73
CA ALA A 340 18.74 -9.45 -3.85
C ALA A 340 17.25 -9.09 -3.70
N TRP A 341 16.35 -9.93 -4.22
CA TRP A 341 14.90 -9.71 -4.12
C TRP A 341 14.41 -9.89 -2.68
N SER A 342 14.90 -10.92 -2.00
CA SER A 342 14.62 -11.10 -0.57
C SER A 342 15.19 -9.97 0.28
N ALA A 343 16.34 -9.40 -0.09
CA ALA A 343 16.92 -8.26 0.61
C ALA A 343 16.11 -6.98 0.41
N ALA A 344 15.59 -6.74 -0.79
CA ALA A 344 14.67 -5.62 -1.07
C ALA A 344 13.39 -5.72 -0.23
N ALA A 345 12.76 -6.90 -0.17
CA ALA A 345 11.59 -7.13 0.66
C ALA A 345 11.86 -6.91 2.17
N ALA A 346 13.03 -7.37 2.65
CA ALA A 346 13.45 -7.17 4.02
C ALA A 346 13.73 -5.69 4.34
N ALA A 347 14.29 -4.92 3.39
CA ALA A 347 14.51 -3.48 3.55
C ALA A 347 13.18 -2.72 3.69
N ASP A 348 12.21 -3.00 2.82
CA ASP A 348 10.88 -2.41 2.90
C ASP A 348 10.18 -2.78 4.23
N SER A 349 10.23 -4.06 4.62
CA SER A 349 9.61 -4.55 5.85
C SER A 349 10.28 -4.04 7.12
N GLY A 350 11.60 -3.93 7.14
CA GLY A 350 12.38 -3.61 8.35
C GLY A 350 12.76 -2.15 8.52
N ARG A 351 12.64 -1.34 7.47
CA ARG A 351 12.99 0.08 7.51
C ARG A 351 11.82 0.97 7.13
N PHE A 352 11.16 0.71 6.01
CA PHE A 352 10.05 1.55 5.58
C PHE A 352 8.79 1.32 6.42
N THR A 353 8.39 0.06 6.66
CA THR A 353 7.19 -0.26 7.46
C THR A 353 7.22 0.36 8.87
N PRO A 354 8.34 0.33 9.63
CA PRO A 354 8.39 1.06 10.90
C PRO A 354 8.23 2.58 10.78
N GLN A 355 8.71 3.21 9.70
CA GLN A 355 8.48 4.64 9.44
C GLN A 355 6.99 4.90 9.18
N VAL A 356 6.34 4.04 8.39
CA VAL A 356 4.89 4.09 8.13
C VAL A 356 4.11 4.04 9.44
N LEU A 357 4.39 3.05 10.29
CA LEU A 357 3.70 2.90 11.58
C LEU A 357 3.97 4.08 12.53
N ALA A 358 5.19 4.63 12.53
CA ALA A 358 5.54 5.79 13.35
C ALA A 358 5.02 7.13 12.80
N SER A 359 4.44 7.16 11.60
CA SER A 359 3.75 8.33 11.02
C SER A 359 2.24 8.31 11.23
N GLY A 360 1.75 7.48 12.16
CA GLY A 360 0.33 7.39 12.50
C GLY A 360 -0.45 6.28 11.79
N GLY A 361 0.20 5.51 10.90
CA GLY A 361 -0.41 4.35 10.25
C GLY A 361 -0.12 4.27 8.75
N PRO A 362 -0.75 3.30 8.06
CA PRO A 362 -0.56 3.03 6.63
C PRO A 362 -1.31 4.02 5.74
N HIS A 363 -0.89 5.30 5.76
CA HIS A 363 -1.36 6.32 4.82
C HIS A 363 -1.23 5.85 3.38
N ASN A 364 -2.28 6.05 2.57
CA ASN A 364 -2.32 5.53 1.20
C ASN A 364 -1.27 6.18 0.29
N ALA A 365 -0.87 7.42 0.57
CA ALA A 365 0.16 8.13 -0.17
C ALA A 365 1.32 8.58 0.72
N TRP A 366 2.52 8.53 0.16
CA TRP A 366 3.73 9.20 0.63
C TRP A 366 4.29 9.98 -0.57
N ALA A 367 3.87 11.24 -0.71
CA ALA A 367 4.07 12.03 -1.92
C ALA A 367 4.73 13.39 -1.67
N PRO A 368 5.98 13.49 -1.18
CA PRO A 368 6.75 12.45 -0.49
C PRO A 368 6.37 12.32 1.00
N LEU A 369 5.51 13.21 1.48
CA LEU A 369 4.97 13.24 2.83
C LEU A 369 3.75 12.32 2.96
N PRO A 370 3.47 11.77 4.15
CA PRO A 370 2.25 11.00 4.39
C PRO A 370 1.01 11.83 4.04
N ALA A 371 0.14 11.29 3.19
CA ALA A 371 -1.07 11.92 2.69
C ALA A 371 -2.13 10.87 2.36
N GLU A 372 -3.33 11.33 2.04
CA GLU A 372 -4.51 10.52 1.74
C GLU A 372 -4.99 9.63 2.90
N ALA A 373 -6.17 9.05 2.76
CA ALA A 373 -6.75 8.17 3.75
C ALA A 373 -5.88 6.92 3.98
N GLN A 374 -5.97 6.32 5.16
CA GLN A 374 -5.45 4.98 5.43
C GLN A 374 -6.49 3.96 5.01
N ILE A 375 -6.09 2.96 4.22
CA ILE A 375 -7.02 1.95 3.68
C ILE A 375 -6.58 0.52 4.04
N ALA A 376 -7.54 -0.40 4.09
CA ALA A 376 -7.31 -1.81 4.40
C ALA A 376 -6.29 -2.45 3.44
N TYR A 377 -6.27 -2.02 2.17
CA TYR A 377 -5.28 -2.46 1.18
C TYR A 377 -3.85 -2.24 1.67
N GLY A 378 -3.55 -1.01 2.10
CA GLY A 378 -2.23 -0.64 2.60
C GLY A 378 -1.86 -1.34 3.89
N ALA A 379 -2.80 -1.43 4.83
CA ALA A 379 -2.59 -2.18 6.08
C ALA A 379 -2.27 -3.66 5.80
N HIS A 380 -3.03 -4.32 4.94
CA HIS A 380 -2.81 -5.71 4.54
C HIS A 380 -1.41 -5.92 3.96
N GLY A 381 -0.98 -5.09 3.00
CA GLY A 381 0.34 -5.26 2.36
C GLY A 381 1.51 -5.15 3.35
N ARG A 382 1.41 -4.31 4.38
CA ARG A 382 2.41 -4.21 5.46
C ARG A 382 2.49 -5.50 6.28
N VAL A 383 1.35 -6.12 6.57
CA VAL A 383 1.28 -7.40 7.29
C VAL A 383 1.85 -8.54 6.43
N ALA A 384 1.39 -8.65 5.19
CA ALA A 384 1.78 -9.72 4.27
C ALA A 384 3.27 -9.67 3.91
N GLY A 385 3.81 -8.50 3.58
CA GLY A 385 5.22 -8.30 3.28
C GLY A 385 6.13 -8.67 4.46
N ALA A 386 5.76 -8.25 5.68
CA ALA A 386 6.52 -8.58 6.89
C ALA A 386 6.48 -10.09 7.21
N LEU A 387 5.31 -10.73 7.15
CA LEU A 387 5.19 -12.18 7.37
C LEU A 387 5.97 -12.99 6.34
N GLN A 388 5.88 -12.62 5.06
CA GLN A 388 6.58 -13.32 3.99
C GLN A 388 8.10 -13.14 4.12
N SER A 389 8.56 -11.97 4.55
CA SER A 389 9.98 -11.73 4.88
C SER A 389 10.44 -12.55 6.09
N ALA A 390 9.60 -12.70 7.11
CA ALA A 390 9.90 -13.49 8.31
C ALA A 390 10.20 -14.97 8.00
N ALA A 391 9.60 -15.52 6.94
CA ALA A 391 9.81 -16.92 6.52
C ALA A 391 11.28 -17.23 6.12
N LYS A 392 12.13 -16.23 5.90
CA LYS A 392 13.57 -16.37 5.64
C LYS A 392 14.46 -16.14 6.86
N GLY A 393 13.84 -16.07 8.03
CA GLY A 393 14.47 -15.63 9.26
C GLY A 393 14.18 -14.15 9.49
N GLY A 394 14.00 -13.77 10.74
CA GLY A 394 13.64 -12.41 11.12
C GLY A 394 12.42 -12.39 12.03
N GLU A 395 12.60 -12.90 13.26
CA GLU A 395 11.53 -12.96 14.27
C GLU A 395 10.88 -11.58 14.52
N GLY A 396 11.66 -10.50 14.40
CA GLY A 396 11.15 -9.14 14.55
C GLY A 396 10.10 -8.76 13.51
N PHE A 397 10.14 -9.34 12.31
CA PHE A 397 9.12 -9.07 11.28
C PHE A 397 7.74 -9.62 11.67
N ARG A 398 7.68 -10.72 12.43
CA ARG A 398 6.39 -11.22 12.96
C ARG A 398 5.79 -10.25 13.96
N ALA A 399 6.63 -9.66 14.82
CA ALA A 399 6.19 -8.64 15.74
C ALA A 399 5.73 -7.35 15.01
N LEU A 400 6.47 -6.90 13.99
CA LEU A 400 6.04 -5.79 13.14
C LEU A 400 4.72 -6.08 12.41
N ALA A 401 4.54 -7.29 11.88
CA ALA A 401 3.28 -7.70 11.26
C ALA A 401 2.10 -7.60 12.24
N GLY A 402 2.32 -7.96 13.51
CA GLY A 402 1.30 -7.87 14.55
C GLY A 402 0.95 -6.42 14.89
N LEU A 403 1.94 -5.52 14.95
CA LEU A 403 1.71 -4.09 15.15
C LEU A 403 0.99 -3.46 13.95
N ALA A 404 1.38 -3.81 12.73
CA ALA A 404 0.72 -3.34 11.51
C ALA A 404 -0.74 -3.82 11.42
N ALA A 405 -0.99 -5.08 11.76
CA ALA A 405 -2.35 -5.64 11.83
C ALA A 405 -3.20 -4.99 12.94
N GLY A 406 -2.58 -4.37 13.94
CA GLY A 406 -3.25 -3.59 14.98
C GLY A 406 -4.12 -2.46 14.42
N TRP A 407 -3.85 -1.98 13.20
CA TRP A 407 -4.67 -0.98 12.51
C TRP A 407 -6.15 -1.38 12.44
N PHE A 408 -6.42 -2.66 12.13
CA PHE A 408 -7.77 -3.23 12.07
C PHE A 408 -8.49 -3.21 13.42
N PHE A 409 -7.75 -3.22 14.53
CA PHE A 409 -8.25 -3.27 15.89
C PHE A 409 -8.14 -1.93 16.64
N GLY A 410 -7.91 -0.82 15.92
CA GLY A 410 -7.95 0.53 16.46
C GLY A 410 -6.60 1.23 16.60
N ALA A 411 -5.47 0.64 16.20
CA ALA A 411 -4.21 1.36 16.06
C ALA A 411 -4.14 2.19 14.77
N ASN A 412 -5.07 3.13 14.65
CA ASN A 412 -5.17 4.13 13.60
C ASN A 412 -5.41 5.50 14.23
N THR A 413 -5.36 6.55 13.41
CA THR A 413 -5.51 7.94 13.87
C THR A 413 -6.90 8.24 14.46
N ALA A 414 -7.92 7.43 14.14
CA ALA A 414 -9.24 7.55 14.74
C ALA A 414 -9.37 6.85 16.11
N GLY A 415 -8.47 5.92 16.44
CA GLY A 415 -8.59 5.08 17.64
C GLY A 415 -9.77 4.11 17.60
N ILE A 416 -10.33 3.83 16.42
CA ILE A 416 -11.56 3.05 16.23
C ILE A 416 -11.23 1.75 15.48
N PRO A 417 -11.64 0.56 15.97
CA PRO A 417 -11.55 -0.68 15.20
C PRO A 417 -12.28 -0.54 13.86
N VAL A 418 -11.59 -0.89 12.78
CA VAL A 418 -12.12 -0.86 11.41
C VAL A 418 -12.44 -2.25 10.88
N TYR A 419 -12.21 -3.29 11.69
CA TYR A 419 -12.63 -4.66 11.43
C TYR A 419 -13.51 -5.18 12.56
N ASP A 420 -14.62 -5.82 12.21
CA ASP A 420 -15.48 -6.54 13.16
C ASP A 420 -15.37 -8.07 12.96
N PRO A 421 -14.74 -8.81 13.90
CA PRO A 421 -14.64 -10.26 13.83
C PRO A 421 -15.99 -10.99 13.86
N ALA A 422 -17.05 -10.38 14.41
CA ALA A 422 -18.35 -11.02 14.54
C ALA A 422 -19.13 -11.06 13.21
N THR A 423 -18.84 -10.14 12.29
CA THR A 423 -19.58 -9.98 11.02
C THR A 423 -18.68 -10.13 9.79
N GLY A 424 -17.38 -9.87 9.92
CA GLY A 424 -16.46 -9.77 8.80
C GLY A 424 -16.46 -8.41 8.11
N VAL A 425 -17.28 -7.46 8.59
CA VAL A 425 -17.32 -6.08 8.10
C VAL A 425 -15.95 -5.44 8.27
N THR A 426 -15.49 -4.78 7.20
CA THR A 426 -14.26 -3.98 7.22
C THR A 426 -14.55 -2.60 6.66
N PHE A 427 -14.32 -1.56 7.45
CA PHE A 427 -14.53 -0.19 7.02
C PHE A 427 -13.52 0.23 5.94
N ASP A 428 -13.96 1.06 5.00
CA ASP A 428 -13.20 1.48 3.82
C ASP A 428 -11.88 2.18 4.18
N GLY A 429 -11.87 2.98 5.25
CA GLY A 429 -10.64 3.60 5.70
C GLY A 429 -10.78 4.64 6.79
N VAL A 430 -9.64 5.26 7.11
CA VAL A 430 -9.52 6.37 8.05
C VAL A 430 -8.93 7.57 7.33
N GLU A 431 -9.69 8.65 7.27
CA GLU A 431 -9.34 9.89 6.59
C GLU A 431 -8.17 10.61 7.28
N THR A 432 -7.54 11.55 6.58
CA THR A 432 -6.41 12.33 7.11
C THR A 432 -6.79 13.20 8.32
N ASP A 433 -8.07 13.57 8.43
CA ASP A 433 -8.63 14.30 9.58
C ASP A 433 -9.06 13.40 10.75
N GLY A 434 -8.88 12.08 10.63
CA GLY A 434 -9.25 11.09 11.65
C GLY A 434 -10.70 10.60 11.58
N ARG A 435 -11.50 11.04 10.60
CA ARG A 435 -12.85 10.48 10.36
C ARG A 435 -12.75 9.06 9.81
N VAL A 436 -13.63 8.17 10.25
CA VAL A 436 -13.75 6.81 9.71
C VAL A 436 -14.79 6.78 8.60
N ASN A 437 -14.42 6.29 7.41
CA ASN A 437 -15.37 5.93 6.36
C ASN A 437 -15.93 4.54 6.67
N ARG A 438 -17.19 4.48 7.12
CA ARG A 438 -17.85 3.24 7.59
C ARG A 438 -18.51 2.41 6.49
N ASN A 439 -18.43 2.85 5.24
CA ASN A 439 -18.75 1.99 4.10
C ASN A 439 -17.86 0.75 4.13
N SER A 440 -18.34 -0.35 3.52
CA SER A 440 -17.67 -1.65 3.59
C SER A 440 -17.83 -2.41 2.29
N GLY A 441 -17.24 -1.84 1.23
CA GLY A 441 -17.23 -2.46 -0.10
C GLY A 441 -16.38 -3.72 -0.18
N ALA A 442 -16.28 -4.29 -1.39
CA ALA A 442 -15.51 -5.51 -1.61
C ALA A 442 -14.02 -5.33 -1.30
N GLU A 443 -13.38 -4.25 -1.76
CA GLU A 443 -11.94 -4.04 -1.55
C GLU A 443 -11.55 -4.07 -0.07
N SER A 444 -12.21 -3.27 0.77
CA SER A 444 -11.89 -3.18 2.20
C SER A 444 -12.15 -4.50 2.91
N THR A 445 -13.29 -5.12 2.62
CA THR A 445 -13.67 -6.44 3.14
C THR A 445 -12.65 -7.51 2.76
N ILE A 446 -12.24 -7.57 1.49
CA ILE A 446 -11.29 -8.56 0.99
C ILE A 446 -9.93 -8.39 1.68
N HIS A 447 -9.39 -7.18 1.76
CA HIS A 447 -8.08 -6.95 2.38
C HIS A 447 -8.10 -7.11 3.91
N GLY A 448 -9.23 -6.82 4.56
CA GLY A 448 -9.49 -7.22 5.95
C GLY A 448 -9.40 -8.74 6.12
N LEU A 449 -10.12 -9.50 5.29
CA LEU A 449 -10.16 -10.96 5.36
C LEU A 449 -8.83 -11.63 4.99
N LEU A 450 -8.09 -11.11 4.01
CA LEU A 450 -6.74 -11.57 3.71
C LEU A 450 -5.82 -11.39 4.91
N THR A 451 -5.95 -10.28 5.62
CA THR A 451 -5.21 -10.07 6.88
C THR A 451 -5.65 -11.05 7.96
N MET A 452 -6.95 -11.26 8.16
CA MET A 452 -7.43 -12.20 9.18
C MET A 452 -7.01 -13.65 8.90
N LEU A 453 -6.98 -14.07 7.63
CA LEU A 453 -6.45 -15.38 7.22
C LEU A 453 -4.97 -15.52 7.59
N LEU A 454 -4.18 -14.46 7.40
CA LEU A 454 -2.79 -14.42 7.84
C LEU A 454 -2.68 -14.52 9.36
N LEU A 455 -3.53 -13.83 10.12
CA LEU A 455 -3.51 -13.87 11.59
C LEU A 455 -3.94 -15.25 12.12
N ASP A 456 -4.98 -15.87 11.56
CA ASP A 456 -5.43 -17.21 11.94
C ASP A 456 -4.35 -18.27 11.72
N ALA A 457 -3.55 -18.12 10.66
CA ALA A 457 -2.39 -18.96 10.39
C ALA A 457 -1.17 -18.67 11.30
N ASN A 458 -1.15 -17.54 12.01
CA ASN A 458 0.00 -17.03 12.77
C ASN A 458 -0.42 -16.53 14.16
N ARG A 459 -0.70 -17.45 15.10
CA ARG A 459 -1.26 -17.14 16.44
C ARG A 459 -0.47 -16.12 17.25
N ASP A 460 0.86 -16.15 17.21
CA ASP A 460 1.73 -15.18 17.89
C ASP A 460 1.52 -13.75 17.37
N VAL A 461 1.29 -13.62 16.06
CA VAL A 461 1.01 -12.35 15.40
C VAL A 461 -0.41 -11.88 15.69
N ALA A 462 -1.39 -12.80 15.65
CA ALA A 462 -2.77 -12.52 16.05
C ALA A 462 -2.87 -12.04 17.50
N GLN A 463 -2.10 -12.63 18.41
CA GLN A 463 -2.08 -12.21 19.81
C GLN A 463 -1.55 -10.78 19.98
N ILE A 464 -0.57 -10.35 19.18
CA ILE A 464 -0.13 -8.95 19.18
C ILE A 464 -1.25 -8.05 18.68
N ALA A 465 -1.76 -8.33 17.48
CA ALA A 465 -2.75 -7.49 16.81
C ALA A 465 -4.02 -7.30 17.66
N THR A 466 -4.59 -8.41 18.17
CA THR A 466 -5.83 -8.39 18.96
C THR A 466 -5.64 -7.94 20.42
N SER A 467 -4.40 -7.77 20.87
CA SER A 467 -4.13 -7.15 22.17
C SER A 467 -4.23 -5.64 22.12
N ILE A 468 -4.05 -5.03 20.95
CA ILE A 468 -4.06 -3.59 20.74
C ILE A 468 -5.49 -3.06 20.87
N THR A 469 -5.63 -1.91 21.52
CA THR A 469 -6.90 -1.20 21.71
C THR A 469 -6.85 0.25 21.24
N GLY A 470 -5.69 0.72 20.76
CA GLY A 470 -5.53 2.09 20.28
C GLY A 470 -4.08 2.47 19.97
N LEU A 471 -3.91 3.51 19.17
CA LEU A 471 -2.65 4.22 18.99
C LEU A 471 -2.62 5.43 19.94
N THR A 472 -1.77 5.40 20.96
CA THR A 472 -1.72 6.42 22.01
C THR A 472 -0.92 7.65 21.58
N SER A 473 0.22 7.42 20.93
CA SER A 473 1.08 8.49 20.43
C SER A 473 2.03 7.95 19.36
N PHE A 474 2.49 8.82 18.48
CA PHE A 474 3.53 8.50 17.52
C PHE A 474 4.43 9.72 17.28
N SER A 475 5.65 9.47 16.80
CA SER A 475 6.62 10.50 16.45
C SER A 475 7.39 10.04 15.21
N GLY A 476 6.94 10.49 14.05
CA GLY A 476 7.49 10.19 12.74
C GLY A 476 8.18 11.40 12.11
N LEU A 477 8.07 11.53 10.78
CA LEU A 477 8.59 12.69 10.05
C LEU A 477 7.87 13.97 10.47
N ARG A 478 8.62 15.06 10.56
CA ARG A 478 8.10 16.42 10.68
C ARG A 478 8.52 17.24 9.49
N VAL A 479 7.68 18.22 9.14
CA VAL A 479 7.88 19.09 7.99
C VAL A 479 7.89 20.53 8.47
N LEU A 480 8.85 21.28 7.97
CA LEU A 480 8.93 22.72 8.12
C LEU A 480 8.79 23.32 6.71
N ASP A 481 7.61 23.87 6.43
CA ASP A 481 7.28 24.46 5.14
C ASP A 481 8.17 25.68 4.87
N ALA A 482 8.70 25.78 3.66
CA ALA A 482 9.63 26.85 3.31
C ALA A 482 8.97 28.23 3.38
N GLU A 483 7.69 28.34 2.99
CA GLU A 483 6.93 29.59 3.03
C GLU A 483 6.66 30.12 4.45
N SER A 484 6.75 29.25 5.45
CA SER A 484 6.58 29.61 6.87
C SER A 484 7.91 29.91 7.57
N ALA A 485 9.04 29.75 6.86
CA ALA A 485 10.38 29.99 7.38
C ALA A 485 10.79 31.47 7.26
N ARG A 486 11.96 31.83 7.79
CA ARG A 486 12.50 33.20 7.61
C ARG A 486 13.12 33.34 6.23
N LEU A 487 12.55 34.21 5.41
CA LEU A 487 12.97 34.45 4.05
C LEU A 487 13.86 35.69 3.95
N SER A 488 14.93 35.62 3.15
CA SER A 488 15.65 36.83 2.75
C SER A 488 14.84 37.64 1.71
N PRO A 489 15.09 38.96 1.55
CA PRO A 489 14.20 39.85 0.81
C PRO A 489 13.91 39.49 -0.65
N GLY A 490 14.80 38.75 -1.33
CA GLY A 490 14.62 38.36 -2.72
C GLY A 490 13.81 37.07 -2.93
N CYS A 491 13.44 36.36 -1.86
CA CYS A 491 12.65 35.14 -1.96
C CYS A 491 11.18 35.43 -2.31
N VAL A 492 10.57 34.54 -3.08
CA VAL A 492 9.15 34.64 -3.48
C VAL A 492 8.45 33.32 -3.18
N VAL A 493 7.29 33.39 -2.51
CA VAL A 493 6.41 32.23 -2.33
C VAL A 493 5.55 32.08 -3.58
N GLU A 494 5.59 30.92 -4.21
CA GLU A 494 4.86 30.60 -5.42
C GLU A 494 3.90 29.43 -5.19
N ARG A 495 2.65 29.61 -5.63
CA ARG A 495 1.61 28.57 -5.63
C ARG A 495 1.32 28.17 -7.07
N PRO A 496 1.57 26.91 -7.48
CA PRO A 496 1.26 26.49 -8.84
C PRO A 496 -0.25 26.52 -9.13
N ASP A 497 -0.64 26.99 -10.31
CA ASP A 497 -2.05 27.08 -10.73
C ASP A 497 -2.75 25.70 -10.78
N GLY A 498 -1.97 24.63 -11.01
CA GLY A 498 -2.45 23.24 -11.04
C GLY A 498 -2.65 22.59 -9.67
N GLY A 499 -2.42 23.32 -8.57
CA GLY A 499 -2.45 22.80 -7.21
C GLY A 499 -1.10 22.21 -6.76
N ALA A 500 -1.12 21.49 -5.63
CA ALA A 500 0.09 20.97 -4.98
C ALA A 500 0.78 19.85 -5.78
N TRP A 501 0.04 19.09 -6.59
CA TRP A 501 0.56 17.95 -7.34
C TRP A 501 1.42 18.41 -8.52
N THR A 502 2.71 18.10 -8.46
CA THR A 502 3.70 18.47 -9.49
C THR A 502 3.78 17.49 -10.66
N GLY A 503 3.07 16.35 -10.58
CA GLY A 503 3.32 15.17 -11.41
C GLY A 503 4.30 14.18 -10.79
N GLU A 504 5.13 14.62 -9.85
CA GLU A 504 6.11 13.79 -9.13
C GLU A 504 5.83 13.63 -7.63
N GLY A 505 4.95 14.45 -7.07
CA GLY A 505 4.72 14.55 -5.65
C GLY A 505 3.93 15.82 -5.34
N ASN A 506 3.39 15.88 -4.12
CA ASN A 506 2.71 17.05 -3.60
C ASN A 506 3.70 17.99 -2.90
N LEU A 507 3.64 19.27 -3.27
CA LEU A 507 4.27 20.33 -2.51
C LEU A 507 3.65 20.43 -1.12
N SER A 508 4.49 20.58 -0.10
CA SER A 508 4.02 20.84 1.26
C SER A 508 3.29 22.18 1.30
N GLY A 509 2.18 22.28 2.04
CA GLY A 509 1.36 23.50 2.08
C GLY A 509 0.73 23.94 0.73
N GLY A 510 1.01 23.24 -0.36
CA GLY A 510 0.59 23.59 -1.72
C GLY A 510 1.36 24.77 -2.33
N SER A 511 2.55 25.09 -1.83
CA SER A 511 3.41 26.16 -2.36
C SER A 511 4.89 25.80 -2.21
N TYR A 512 5.76 26.53 -2.90
CA TYR A 512 7.20 26.49 -2.69
C TYR A 512 7.77 27.91 -2.63
N VAL A 513 8.99 28.05 -2.11
CA VAL A 513 9.75 29.30 -2.15
C VAL A 513 10.74 29.25 -3.30
N ARG A 514 10.63 30.18 -4.24
CA ARG A 514 11.69 30.47 -5.22
C ARG A 514 12.79 31.27 -4.54
N VAL A 515 14.00 30.70 -4.49
CA VAL A 515 15.18 31.28 -3.83
C VAL A 515 16.23 31.62 -4.90
N PRO A 516 16.33 32.90 -5.31
CA PRO A 516 17.33 33.36 -6.27
C PRO A 516 18.77 33.17 -5.76
N THR A 517 19.74 33.21 -6.67
CA THR A 517 21.16 33.06 -6.32
C THR A 517 21.58 34.07 -5.26
N GLY A 518 22.16 33.60 -4.16
CA GLY A 518 22.61 34.43 -3.04
C GLY A 518 21.56 34.67 -1.96
N GLU A 519 20.27 34.42 -2.25
CA GLU A 519 19.18 34.48 -1.28
C GLU A 519 19.13 33.20 -0.43
N SER A 520 18.46 33.27 0.72
CA SER A 520 18.41 32.18 1.69
C SER A 520 17.08 32.07 2.44
N VAL A 521 16.77 30.84 2.84
CA VAL A 521 15.66 30.50 3.73
C VAL A 521 16.21 29.90 5.02
N GLU A 522 15.75 30.37 6.18
CA GLU A 522 16.18 29.89 7.49
C GLU A 522 15.05 29.24 8.29
N PHE A 523 15.30 28.00 8.71
CA PHE A 523 14.42 27.21 9.55
C PHE A 523 14.96 27.15 10.98
N ASP A 524 14.08 27.23 11.97
CA ASP A 524 14.40 26.85 13.34
C ASP A 524 14.04 25.39 13.56
N VAL A 525 15.06 24.57 13.81
CA VAL A 525 14.90 23.14 14.10
C VAL A 525 15.09 22.95 15.60
N THR A 526 14.08 22.40 16.25
CA THR A 526 14.06 22.21 17.71
C THR A 526 14.23 20.75 18.13
N GLU A 527 14.19 19.85 17.16
CA GLU A 527 14.30 18.41 17.31
C GLU A 527 15.73 18.01 17.61
N ALA A 528 15.97 17.60 18.85
CA ALA A 528 17.24 17.07 19.31
C ALA A 528 17.74 15.93 18.39
N GLY A 529 18.91 16.16 17.78
CA GLY A 529 19.62 15.14 17.01
C GLY A 529 18.97 14.74 15.68
N GLY A 530 17.93 15.43 15.21
CA GLY A 530 17.19 15.06 13.98
C GLY A 530 18.07 14.81 12.74
N ILE A 531 17.58 13.97 11.83
CA ILE A 531 18.16 13.70 10.52
C ILE A 531 17.43 14.57 9.50
N LEU A 532 18.17 15.43 8.81
CA LEU A 532 17.59 16.42 7.91
C LEU A 532 17.53 15.91 6.47
N HIS A 533 16.39 16.15 5.82
CA HIS A 533 16.21 15.98 4.38
C HIS A 533 15.71 17.29 3.77
N GLY A 534 16.44 17.85 2.81
CA GLY A 534 15.99 19.01 2.06
C GLY A 534 15.01 18.59 0.98
N LEU A 535 13.84 19.23 0.91
CA LEU A 535 12.86 19.00 -0.13
C LEU A 535 12.89 20.16 -1.12
N VAL A 536 13.53 19.91 -2.25
CA VAL A 536 13.68 20.87 -3.36
C VAL A 536 12.95 20.27 -4.55
N TRP A 537 12.06 21.06 -5.17
CA TRP A 537 11.46 20.68 -6.44
C TRP A 537 12.49 20.88 -7.55
N ARG A 538 13.20 19.79 -7.86
CA ARG A 538 14.32 19.83 -8.80
C ARG A 538 13.82 19.98 -10.23
N GLN A 539 14.49 20.85 -10.98
CA GLN A 539 14.19 21.10 -12.39
C GLN A 539 14.93 20.11 -13.31
N ALA A 540 14.38 19.84 -14.49
CA ALA A 540 15.06 19.03 -15.52
C ALA A 540 16.36 19.68 -15.99
N ALA A 541 16.31 20.98 -16.28
CA ALA A 541 17.48 21.80 -16.57
C ALA A 541 18.34 22.02 -15.33
N ASP A 542 19.62 22.35 -15.52
CA ASP A 542 20.47 22.79 -14.42
C ASP A 542 19.90 24.07 -13.79
N ALA A 543 19.75 24.04 -12.47
CA ALA A 543 19.24 25.14 -11.66
C ALA A 543 20.20 25.46 -10.49
N GLY A 544 21.44 24.98 -10.57
CA GLY A 544 22.47 25.13 -9.55
C GLY A 544 22.28 24.22 -8.34
N GLU A 545 22.74 24.70 -7.19
CA GLU A 545 22.79 23.94 -5.94
C GLU A 545 22.08 24.70 -4.81
N ALA A 546 21.45 23.95 -3.90
CA ALA A 546 21.09 24.46 -2.58
C ALA A 546 22.23 24.14 -1.60
N VAL A 547 22.76 25.16 -0.95
CA VAL A 547 23.76 25.02 0.12
C VAL A 547 23.05 25.04 1.46
N TRP A 548 23.15 23.94 2.18
CA TRP A 548 22.57 23.80 3.50
C TRP A 548 23.66 24.03 4.55
N GLU A 549 23.40 24.91 5.51
CA GLU A 549 24.30 25.22 6.61
C GLU A 549 23.53 25.12 7.93
N VAL A 550 24.12 24.43 8.91
CA VAL A 550 23.52 24.28 10.24
C VAL A 550 24.31 25.08 11.25
N PHE A 551 23.60 25.88 12.05
CA PHE A 551 24.17 26.78 13.04
C PHE A 551 23.66 26.47 14.45
N HIS A 552 24.57 26.51 15.42
CA HIS A 552 24.22 26.60 16.84
C HIS A 552 24.65 27.98 17.33
N GLY A 553 23.67 28.88 17.52
CA GLY A 553 23.95 30.31 17.67
C GLY A 553 24.65 30.85 16.42
N SER A 554 25.79 31.53 16.60
CA SER A 554 26.61 32.03 15.48
C SER A 554 27.59 31.01 14.91
N ARG A 555 27.75 29.85 15.56
CA ARG A 555 28.73 28.83 15.17
C ARG A 555 28.12 27.90 14.11
N LYS A 556 28.71 27.87 12.92
CA LYS A 556 28.41 26.83 11.92
C LYS A 556 28.92 25.47 12.40
N LEU A 557 28.03 24.48 12.46
CA LEU A 557 28.35 23.11 12.81
C LEU A 557 28.88 22.35 11.59
N TRP A 558 28.15 22.41 10.48
CA TRP A 558 28.49 21.75 9.23
C TRP A 558 27.72 22.37 8.06
N SER A 559 28.10 21.97 6.85
CA SER A 559 27.43 22.36 5.60
C SER A 559 27.46 21.22 4.60
N THR A 560 26.42 21.15 3.76
CA THR A 560 26.31 20.22 2.63
C THR A 560 25.73 20.94 1.41
N ARG A 561 25.72 20.26 0.27
CA ARG A 561 25.07 20.75 -0.95
C ARG A 561 24.17 19.69 -1.55
N THR A 562 23.04 20.13 -2.09
CA THR A 562 22.11 19.29 -2.84
C THR A 562 21.82 19.91 -4.19
N ALA A 563 21.54 19.08 -5.19
CA ALA A 563 21.18 19.56 -6.52
C ALA A 563 19.82 20.27 -6.47
N ALA A 564 19.71 21.38 -7.19
CA ALA A 564 18.44 22.10 -7.40
C ALA A 564 17.82 21.83 -8.78
N GLY A 565 18.59 21.20 -9.68
CA GLY A 565 18.13 20.84 -11.01
C GLY A 565 18.91 19.66 -11.59
N ALA A 566 19.07 19.66 -12.91
CA ALA A 566 19.77 18.65 -13.68
C ALA A 566 19.28 17.22 -13.41
N THR A 567 17.95 17.02 -13.36
CA THR A 567 17.40 15.65 -13.33
C THR A 567 17.57 14.96 -14.69
N GLY A 568 17.68 15.73 -15.78
CA GLY A 568 17.76 15.21 -17.14
C GLY A 568 16.38 14.93 -17.73
N ASP A 569 16.33 14.09 -18.76
CA ASP A 569 15.06 13.76 -19.42
C ASP A 569 14.17 12.92 -18.49
N ARG A 570 12.86 13.24 -18.45
CA ARG A 570 11.85 12.52 -17.67
C ARG A 570 11.76 11.03 -18.02
N GLY A 571 12.05 10.64 -19.27
CA GLY A 571 12.01 9.23 -19.67
C GLY A 571 10.61 8.62 -19.46
N LEU A 572 10.48 7.72 -18.47
CA LEU A 572 9.22 7.05 -18.10
C LEU A 572 8.40 7.79 -17.03
N THR A 573 8.95 8.84 -16.39
CA THR A 573 8.20 9.62 -15.41
C THR A 573 7.18 10.54 -16.09
N GLU A 574 6.15 10.94 -15.35
CA GLU A 574 5.01 11.67 -15.90
C GLU A 574 5.27 13.18 -16.04
N ALA A 575 6.21 13.72 -15.27
CA ALA A 575 6.55 15.15 -15.27
C ALA A 575 8.05 15.39 -15.35
N ASP A 576 8.42 16.56 -15.86
CA ASP A 576 9.82 17.00 -15.84
C ASP A 576 10.22 17.43 -14.43
N GLY A 577 11.41 16.99 -14.01
CA GLY A 577 11.95 17.32 -12.70
C GLY A 577 11.62 16.25 -11.66
N MET A 578 11.91 16.53 -10.38
CA MET A 578 11.76 15.55 -9.32
C MET A 578 11.49 16.20 -7.97
N LEU A 579 10.57 15.63 -7.19
CA LEU A 579 10.27 16.04 -5.82
C LEU A 579 10.59 14.89 -4.85
N VAL A 580 11.89 14.65 -4.63
CA VAL A 580 12.39 13.59 -3.73
C VAL A 580 13.20 14.21 -2.59
N PRO A 581 12.89 13.91 -1.32
CA PRO A 581 13.68 14.39 -0.18
C PRO A 581 15.15 13.98 -0.29
N GLN A 582 16.05 14.95 -0.18
CA GLN A 582 17.50 14.75 -0.29
C GLN A 582 18.13 14.72 1.10
N LEU A 583 18.72 13.58 1.50
CA LEU A 583 19.41 13.45 2.78
C LEU A 583 20.58 14.44 2.88
N LEU A 584 20.56 15.33 3.87
CA LEU A 584 21.58 16.38 4.04
C LEU A 584 22.83 15.87 4.78
N GLY A 585 22.70 14.80 5.55
CA GLY A 585 23.77 14.28 6.41
C GLY A 585 24.03 15.18 7.61
N GLY A 586 25.24 15.08 8.17
CA GLY A 586 25.65 15.82 9.37
C GLY A 586 24.99 15.32 10.66
N ASP A 587 25.67 15.49 11.79
CA ASP A 587 25.09 15.20 13.11
C ASP A 587 24.47 16.49 13.67
N LEU A 588 23.23 16.41 14.16
CA LEU A 588 22.62 17.51 14.92
C LEU A 588 22.88 17.35 16.42
N PRO A 589 23.04 18.47 17.17
CA PRO A 589 23.10 18.43 18.62
C PRO A 589 21.72 18.18 19.23
N ASP A 590 21.68 17.92 20.54
CA ASP A 590 20.42 17.77 21.30
C ASP A 590 19.76 19.13 21.66
N SER A 591 20.20 20.22 21.04
CA SER A 591 19.70 21.59 21.25
C SER A 591 19.17 22.17 19.94
N ALA A 592 18.34 23.22 20.04
CA ALA A 592 17.83 23.92 18.87
C ALA A 592 18.97 24.46 17.98
N VAL A 593 18.75 24.39 16.67
CA VAL A 593 19.67 24.88 15.63
C VAL A 593 18.92 25.70 14.60
N THR A 594 19.63 26.56 13.91
CA THR A 594 19.13 27.23 12.70
C THR A 594 19.69 26.51 11.48
N VAL A 595 18.83 26.11 10.56
CA VAL A 595 19.20 25.53 9.29
C VAL A 595 18.96 26.56 8.20
N ARG A 596 20.01 26.97 7.51
CA ARG A 596 19.94 27.91 6.38
C ARG A 596 20.11 27.16 5.07
N CYS A 597 19.18 27.36 4.14
CA CYS A 597 19.29 26.96 2.75
C CYS A 597 19.60 28.19 1.91
N THR A 598 20.83 28.29 1.39
CA THR A 598 21.27 29.38 0.50
C THR A 598 21.33 28.88 -0.94
N SER A 599 20.72 29.60 -1.87
CA SER A 599 20.74 29.23 -3.28
C SER A 599 22.03 29.65 -3.98
N ARG A 600 22.59 28.74 -4.79
CA ARG A 600 23.66 29.02 -5.77
C ARG A 600 23.14 28.92 -7.22
N GLY A 601 21.85 29.18 -7.41
CA GLY A 601 21.19 29.11 -8.71
C GLY A 601 19.75 29.63 -8.62
N ASP A 602 18.78 28.82 -9.03
CA ASP A 602 17.35 29.12 -8.92
C ASP A 602 16.63 27.96 -8.22
N VAL A 603 16.76 27.92 -6.89
CA VAL A 603 16.25 26.83 -6.06
C VAL A 603 14.74 27.01 -5.86
N ARG A 604 13.96 25.96 -6.15
CA ARG A 604 12.55 25.85 -5.76
C ARG A 604 12.44 25.04 -4.48
N LEU A 605 12.51 25.71 -3.34
CA LEU A 605 12.55 25.08 -2.03
C LEU A 605 11.12 24.86 -1.53
N ASP A 606 10.75 23.60 -1.33
CA ASP A 606 9.42 23.22 -0.83
C ASP A 606 9.41 23.17 0.71
N ALA A 607 10.31 22.39 1.30
CA ALA A 607 10.35 22.21 2.74
C ALA A 607 11.71 21.71 3.26
N LEU A 608 11.86 21.74 4.60
CA LEU A 608 12.84 20.96 5.34
C LEU A 608 12.12 19.84 6.10
N ILE A 609 12.46 18.59 5.80
CA ILE A 609 11.94 17.42 6.52
C ILE A 609 12.92 17.03 7.63
N VAL A 610 12.38 16.89 8.84
CA VAL A 610 13.12 16.47 10.03
C VAL A 610 12.65 15.08 10.44
N GLN A 611 13.54 14.10 10.34
CA GLN A 611 13.31 12.75 10.83
C GLN A 611 13.94 12.58 12.21
N PRO A 612 13.18 12.23 13.27
CA PRO A 612 13.76 11.85 14.55
C PRO A 612 14.80 10.73 14.42
N ARG A 613 15.90 10.77 15.19
CA ARG A 613 16.91 9.67 15.19
C ARG A 613 16.27 8.33 15.51
N VAL A 614 15.29 8.35 16.40
CA VAL A 614 14.42 7.23 16.73
C VAL A 614 12.97 7.67 16.53
N VAL A 615 12.34 7.17 15.48
CA VAL A 615 10.89 7.29 15.31
C VAL A 615 10.19 6.26 16.18
N ASN A 616 8.97 6.56 16.64
CA ASN A 616 8.26 5.66 17.53
C ASN A 616 6.73 5.68 17.34
N ALA A 617 6.11 4.59 17.77
CA ALA A 617 4.67 4.46 17.93
C ALA A 617 4.38 3.73 19.25
N VAL A 618 3.47 4.28 20.06
CA VAL A 618 3.02 3.74 21.35
C VAL A 618 1.59 3.27 21.19
N TYR A 619 1.36 2.00 21.49
CA TYR A 619 0.07 1.33 21.37
C TYR A 619 -0.48 1.02 22.75
N ALA A 620 -1.74 1.38 22.99
CA ALA A 620 -2.50 0.85 24.11
C ALA A 620 -2.85 -0.61 23.84
N THR A 621 -2.74 -1.45 24.86
CA THR A 621 -3.10 -2.87 24.78
C THR A 621 -3.92 -3.29 26.00
N LYS A 622 -4.59 -4.44 25.91
CA LYS A 622 -5.37 -5.05 27.00
C LYS A 622 -4.58 -5.29 28.30
N ALA A 623 -3.24 -5.37 28.24
CA ALA A 623 -2.38 -5.71 29.37
C ALA A 623 -1.32 -4.65 29.70
N GLY A 624 -1.35 -3.47 29.05
CA GLY A 624 -0.31 -2.45 29.19
C GLY A 624 -0.06 -1.72 27.86
N ALA A 625 1.20 -1.37 27.59
CA ALA A 625 1.58 -0.72 26.33
C ALA A 625 2.49 -1.62 25.49
N ALA A 626 2.38 -1.49 24.17
CA ALA A 626 3.42 -1.92 23.25
C ALA A 626 4.08 -0.69 22.62
N VAL A 627 5.38 -0.71 22.40
CA VAL A 627 6.10 0.42 21.78
C VAL A 627 7.01 -0.08 20.69
N LEU A 628 6.87 0.51 19.50
CA LEU A 628 7.82 0.40 18.41
C LEU A 628 8.79 1.57 18.46
N TYR A 629 10.09 1.27 18.40
CA TYR A 629 11.15 2.22 18.17
C TYR A 629 11.89 1.83 16.90
N ALA A 630 12.12 2.74 15.97
CA ALA A 630 12.89 2.46 14.76
C ALA A 630 13.94 3.54 14.53
N SER A 631 15.17 3.11 14.22
CA SER A 631 16.30 4.01 14.03
C SER A 631 16.30 4.56 12.61
N GLY A 632 16.21 5.88 12.48
CA GLY A 632 16.61 6.59 11.26
C GLY A 632 18.13 6.68 11.12
N ALA A 633 18.87 6.58 12.24
CA ALA A 633 20.33 6.69 12.25
C ALA A 633 21.03 5.37 11.90
N ARG A 634 22.28 5.48 11.43
CA ARG A 634 23.17 4.33 11.16
C ARG A 634 23.82 3.73 12.41
N ARG A 635 23.85 4.48 13.52
CA ARG A 635 24.45 4.07 14.79
C ARG A 635 23.37 3.58 15.75
N ASP A 636 23.79 2.78 16.72
CA ASP A 636 22.90 2.35 17.80
C ASP A 636 22.53 3.54 18.69
N GLU A 637 21.25 3.60 19.05
CA GLU A 637 20.68 4.61 19.91
C GLU A 637 20.28 4.04 21.27
N ARG A 638 20.32 4.91 22.29
CA ARG A 638 19.76 4.61 23.62
C ARG A 638 18.83 5.73 24.04
N VAL A 639 17.54 5.45 23.98
CA VAL A 639 16.48 6.41 24.32
C VAL A 639 15.80 6.03 25.64
N PRO A 640 15.19 6.98 26.36
CA PRO A 640 14.32 6.66 27.49
C PRO A 640 13.20 5.70 27.05
N ALA A 641 12.81 4.79 27.93
CA ALA A 641 11.62 3.97 27.69
C ALA A 641 10.36 4.84 27.72
N LEU A 642 9.54 4.75 26.68
CA LEU A 642 8.26 5.47 26.57
C LEU A 642 7.13 4.79 27.35
N ALA A 643 7.31 3.52 27.73
CA ALA A 643 6.42 2.77 28.59
C ALA A 643 7.18 1.68 29.35
N ALA A 644 6.62 1.22 30.47
CA ALA A 644 7.12 0.05 31.17
C ALA A 644 6.96 -1.20 30.29
N GLY A 645 7.94 -2.09 30.35
CA GLY A 645 7.90 -3.34 29.61
C GLY A 645 9.28 -3.94 29.36
N THR A 646 9.29 -5.11 28.73
CA THR A 646 10.51 -5.75 28.23
C THR A 646 10.41 -5.94 26.73
N GLY A 647 11.53 -6.17 26.07
CA GLY A 647 11.54 -6.19 24.62
C GLY A 647 12.82 -6.67 24.00
N ARG A 648 12.81 -6.70 22.67
CA ARG A 648 13.91 -7.18 21.85
C ARG A 648 14.31 -6.13 20.84
N ALA A 649 15.61 -6.04 20.62
CA ALA A 649 16.17 -5.23 19.55
C ALA A 649 16.43 -6.10 18.33
N TYR A 650 16.15 -5.58 17.14
CA TYR A 650 16.24 -6.26 15.87
C TYR A 650 17.08 -5.45 14.88
N ASP A 651 17.87 -6.13 14.06
CA ASP A 651 18.51 -5.50 12.89
C ASP A 651 17.44 -5.23 11.81
N ALA A 652 17.82 -4.49 10.75
CA ALA A 652 16.94 -4.17 9.62
C ALA A 652 16.38 -5.40 8.89
N ASP A 653 17.05 -6.55 8.98
CA ASP A 653 16.60 -7.82 8.41
C ASP A 653 15.72 -8.64 9.38
N GLY A 654 15.30 -8.03 10.49
CA GLY A 654 14.44 -8.65 11.49
C GLY A 654 15.16 -9.59 12.45
N ARG A 655 16.48 -9.80 12.34
CA ARG A 655 17.23 -10.70 13.24
C ARG A 655 17.36 -10.11 14.63
N GLN A 656 17.05 -10.91 15.65
CA GLN A 656 17.12 -10.52 17.05
C GLN A 656 18.57 -10.33 17.53
N ARG A 657 18.83 -9.25 18.28
CA ARG A 657 20.14 -8.90 18.88
C ARG A 657 20.12 -8.75 20.41
N GLY A 658 19.21 -9.46 21.05
CA GLY A 658 19.11 -9.57 22.52
C GLY A 658 18.08 -8.64 23.14
N GLN A 659 18.13 -8.53 24.47
CA GLN A 659 17.24 -7.67 25.25
C GLN A 659 17.41 -6.20 24.85
N ALA A 660 16.28 -5.48 24.81
CA ALA A 660 16.25 -4.07 24.45
C ALA A 660 16.35 -3.14 25.67
N VAL A 661 15.80 -3.55 26.81
CA VAL A 661 15.62 -2.68 27.99
C VAL A 661 16.70 -2.97 29.03
N GLN A 662 17.43 -1.94 29.44
CA GLN A 662 18.39 -1.99 30.54
C GLN A 662 18.48 -0.64 31.24
N GLY A 663 18.22 -0.59 32.55
CA GLY A 663 18.34 0.63 33.35
C GLY A 663 17.42 1.77 32.91
N GLY A 664 16.17 1.46 32.53
CA GLY A 664 15.18 2.46 32.08
C GLY A 664 15.40 3.02 30.68
N LYS A 665 16.43 2.54 29.95
CA LYS A 665 16.71 2.92 28.57
C LYS A 665 16.45 1.75 27.61
N VAL A 666 16.02 2.09 26.41
CA VAL A 666 15.79 1.19 25.30
C VAL A 666 16.91 1.35 24.28
N ARG A 667 17.59 0.25 23.96
CA ARG A 667 18.57 0.20 22.87
C ARG A 667 17.86 -0.03 21.54
N VAL A 668 18.08 0.86 20.57
CA VAL A 668 17.60 0.73 19.20
C VAL A 668 18.80 0.55 18.27
N ARG A 669 18.79 -0.48 17.44
CA ARG A 669 19.93 -0.78 16.54
C ARG A 669 19.95 0.19 15.38
N GLY A 670 21.15 0.58 14.94
CA GLY A 670 21.32 1.42 13.76
C GLY A 670 20.64 0.82 12.52
N GLY A 671 19.72 1.58 11.93
CA GLY A 671 18.87 1.17 10.81
C GLY A 671 17.92 0.00 11.10
N GLY A 672 17.84 -0.48 12.33
CA GLY A 672 16.93 -1.52 12.78
C GLY A 672 15.79 -0.97 13.61
N PHE A 673 15.14 -1.85 14.36
CA PHE A 673 13.98 -1.50 15.17
C PHE A 673 13.98 -2.28 16.49
N THR A 674 13.10 -1.89 17.40
CA THR A 674 12.98 -2.45 18.73
C THR A 674 11.53 -2.40 19.15
N ILE A 675 11.06 -3.50 19.74
CA ILE A 675 9.68 -3.62 20.20
C ILE A 675 9.71 -3.99 21.68
N THR A 676 9.03 -3.18 22.49
CA THR A 676 8.83 -3.44 23.93
C THR A 676 7.36 -3.65 24.21
N ARG A 677 7.03 -4.52 25.17
CA ARG A 677 5.66 -4.82 25.60
C ARG A 677 5.60 -4.92 27.13
N GLY A 678 4.53 -4.36 27.69
CA GLY A 678 4.18 -4.42 29.11
C GLY A 678 3.80 -5.81 29.59
#